data_AF-A0A0A1TR83-F1
#
_entry.id   AF-A0A0A1TR83-F1
#
_cell.length_a   1.000
_cell.length_b   1.000
_cell.length_c   1.000
_cell.angle_alpha   90.00
_cell.angle_beta   90.00
_cell.angle_gamma   90.00
#
_symmetry.space_group_name_H-M   'P 1'
#
loop_
_entity.id
_entity.type
_entity.pdbx_description
1 polymer ?
#
loop_
_entity_poly.entity_id
_entity_poly.type
_entity_poly.pdbx_seq_one_letter_code
_entity_poly.pdbx_strand_id
1 'polypeptide(L)'
;MPPLRCPTCCVDSQGSAAPLSQTKPRQITARRAYSSQFNPDIILPQNSQNNQNPRKRAARPPSPSSQPLSQRPRAYSSATAHPTPAQRSRASSTSSIHSRTTLTQPLPTIDLTDSADSGQAPPNYDSDPFATPEPPEPPAPLERPSNTLSHSQWASTRTQQPDLQSLPPSQPLDLHERDQSLQASIWAQNPNQSLQEQHDELTKPLLADPAMQTLVRYSTIYIPTKKLHPRQATAFKETAKRLANAYLNKPSEQAILDFLLLPRILGIGLQQGNLNQKLRNYPHILPAPPEQANQARPEPKELNSSLRAIELLEQGFLGRASQALVDQAPLAELTQELKAQLCQKHPIGPKDPFQIRARPHAGQPIKIDAIRTAIRTTSKEKAPGLSGWTRSLLDIATADETDGSTRTGVLAMIRHIAEGIRLATAKGSHLLTASRLIALEKDDGGIRPIAIGDMIYRIAMKAVIATLFRPEMLLPNQLGVSSPGGVEPAIFALQSVIMSDSTEFDTITSADESNAFNNRDRTTIATAVLNYAPTLLQASAWALNHPALLVLSDGTALASAQGVCQGDPLASLLYSISQRPTIEALQRKLPNSRIFAYLDDLYVLGSRKDPEVKPVLLETFTEHNLELNMHKTKEHKIEDLRTTGLPVLGSFVGPRAARKTFLEKKIDKYNSILLTLRTLPKQHALLLLKGSINHLLRHLLRQLDPRGLTELWQQADAATIAALGHIASRRLQPINIEHTALIGIPARQGGLGLILHAKVAKQLYVAARDANTATTQFILRGKTTPTMLLLDEPAHPAETAQSVLKSFYIEQLKSLDSISEPERNALAENASYLGRRWIEVLPTSPNTMFTDAEITDGLRNRLLIPIKPPDLPCTHCAARTAINHQDTCKAAQRRYQARHDQINRAITKTLSCREDLEVAPEVAIPGVNERVDFAITLGSSKYYYDIQVVAVNKASAKDKLQNTLAEAYKAKQLKYSCLGTFFKPLIFSAGGLMEKETAQTYKGLQALLSPYAANHLDTTIGLILNRARMMAAISIAN
;
A
#
# COMPACT_ATOMS: atom_id res chain seq x y z
N MET A 1 9.27 -18.71 0.76
CA MET A 1 9.28 -19.13 -0.67
C MET A 1 9.44 -17.91 -1.57
N PRO A 2 10.12 -18.02 -2.73
CA PRO A 2 10.17 -16.97 -3.75
C PRO A 2 8.87 -16.92 -4.59
N PRO A 3 8.56 -15.80 -5.27
CA PRO A 3 7.43 -15.73 -6.20
C PRO A 3 7.79 -16.44 -7.52
N LEU A 4 7.32 -17.68 -7.68
CA LEU A 4 7.45 -18.42 -8.94
C LEU A 4 6.74 -17.68 -10.09
N ARG A 5 7.39 -17.64 -11.26
CA ARG A 5 6.78 -17.15 -12.49
C ARG A 5 5.77 -18.19 -12.99
N CYS A 6 4.50 -17.83 -13.10
CA CYS A 6 3.47 -18.69 -13.67
C CYS A 6 3.41 -18.53 -15.20
N PRO A 7 3.46 -19.62 -15.99
CA PRO A 7 3.39 -19.58 -17.45
C PRO A 7 1.95 -19.61 -17.97
N THR A 8 1.67 -18.96 -19.11
CA THR A 8 0.49 -19.21 -19.98
C THR A 8 0.62 -18.41 -21.28
N CYS A 9 1.35 -18.95 -22.27
CA CYS A 9 1.43 -18.45 -23.66
C CYS A 9 1.72 -19.61 -24.63
N CYS A 10 0.87 -20.65 -24.62
CA CYS A 10 0.97 -21.78 -25.56
C CYS A 10 -0.39 -22.02 -26.22
N VAL A 11 -0.45 -21.86 -27.54
CA VAL A 11 -1.43 -22.44 -28.48
C VAL A 11 -0.65 -22.73 -29.76
N ASP A 12 -0.91 -23.86 -30.39
CA ASP A 12 0.03 -24.55 -31.26
C ASP A 12 0.15 -24.04 -32.71
N SER A 13 1.31 -24.29 -33.30
CA SER A 13 1.49 -24.44 -34.77
C SER A 13 2.73 -25.28 -35.07
N GLN A 14 2.55 -26.47 -35.67
CA GLN A 14 3.65 -27.33 -36.14
C GLN A 14 4.13 -26.90 -37.53
N GLY A 15 5.40 -27.15 -37.90
CA GLY A 15 5.84 -27.00 -39.31
C GLY A 15 7.34 -26.83 -39.61
N SER A 16 8.08 -27.95 -39.73
CA SER A 16 9.24 -28.21 -40.64
C SER A 16 10.59 -27.43 -40.55
N ALA A 17 11.67 -28.22 -40.40
CA ALA A 17 13.01 -28.18 -41.04
C ALA A 17 13.91 -26.90 -41.07
N ALA A 18 14.93 -26.88 -40.19
CA ALA A 18 16.39 -27.15 -40.44
C ALA A 18 17.13 -26.62 -41.71
N PRO A 19 18.49 -26.50 -41.72
CA PRO A 19 19.46 -26.16 -40.65
C PRO A 19 20.69 -25.29 -41.10
N LEU A 20 21.72 -25.15 -40.22
CA LEU A 20 23.11 -24.66 -40.47
C LEU A 20 23.28 -23.12 -40.72
N SER A 21 24.45 -22.49 -40.53
CA SER A 21 25.81 -22.96 -40.15
C SER A 21 26.51 -22.05 -39.10
N GLN A 22 27.84 -22.16 -38.94
CA GLN A 22 28.66 -21.56 -37.87
C GLN A 22 29.42 -20.28 -38.32
N THR A 23 29.77 -19.36 -37.40
CA THR A 23 31.19 -18.95 -37.15
C THR A 23 31.38 -17.90 -36.03
N LYS A 24 32.57 -17.97 -35.40
CA LYS A 24 33.33 -16.95 -34.64
C LYS A 24 34.64 -16.68 -35.47
N PRO A 25 35.55 -15.71 -35.21
CA PRO A 25 35.94 -15.17 -33.89
C PRO A 25 36.52 -13.72 -33.82
N ARG A 26 37.08 -13.36 -32.63
CA ARG A 26 38.11 -12.31 -32.32
C ARG A 26 37.75 -10.84 -32.62
N GLN A 27 37.92 -9.85 -31.71
CA GLN A 27 39.06 -9.42 -30.87
C GLN A 27 40.27 -8.82 -31.61
N ILE A 28 40.56 -7.55 -31.33
CA ILE A 28 41.90 -6.95 -31.12
C ILE A 28 41.71 -5.62 -30.33
N THR A 29 42.79 -5.05 -29.79
CA THR A 29 42.80 -4.01 -28.75
C THR A 29 43.62 -2.75 -29.15
N ALA A 30 43.71 -1.77 -28.23
CA ALA A 30 44.71 -0.67 -28.15
C ALA A 30 44.49 0.60 -29.02
N ARG A 31 45.21 1.74 -28.79
CA ARG A 31 45.44 2.55 -27.55
C ARG A 31 46.21 3.86 -27.88
N ARG A 32 45.69 5.06 -27.54
CA ARG A 32 46.36 6.40 -27.62
C ARG A 32 46.75 6.83 -29.08
N ALA A 33 47.27 8.03 -29.42
CA ALA A 33 47.71 9.21 -28.66
C ALA A 33 47.66 10.56 -29.45
N TYR A 34 47.67 11.70 -28.72
CA TYR A 34 48.26 13.04 -28.99
C TYR A 34 48.11 13.86 -30.31
N SER A 35 47.66 15.13 -30.10
CA SER A 35 48.11 16.43 -30.69
C SER A 35 47.95 16.70 -32.21
N SER A 36 48.02 17.95 -32.71
CA SER A 36 48.42 19.26 -32.12
C SER A 36 47.56 20.45 -32.64
N GLN A 37 47.93 21.68 -32.25
CA GLN A 37 47.25 22.95 -32.58
C GLN A 37 47.57 23.46 -34.01
N PHE A 38 46.74 24.38 -34.54
CA PHE A 38 47.21 25.61 -35.20
C PHE A 38 46.10 26.68 -35.31
N ASN A 39 46.48 27.96 -35.23
CA ASN A 39 45.71 29.18 -35.53
C ASN A 39 46.73 30.32 -35.75
N PRO A 40 46.54 31.28 -36.67
CA PRO A 40 46.19 32.65 -36.20
C PRO A 40 45.40 33.54 -37.21
N ASP A 41 44.77 34.60 -36.69
CA ASP A 41 44.79 36.05 -37.06
C ASP A 41 44.87 36.54 -38.53
N ILE A 42 44.44 37.75 -38.95
CA ILE A 42 43.61 38.91 -38.47
C ILE A 42 43.34 39.79 -39.71
N ILE A 43 42.27 40.62 -39.77
CA ILE A 43 42.23 42.00 -40.38
C ILE A 43 40.84 42.67 -40.27
N LEU A 44 40.82 44.01 -40.34
CA LEU A 44 39.75 45.00 -40.09
C LEU A 44 40.15 46.34 -40.81
N PRO A 45 39.42 47.49 -40.81
CA PRO A 45 38.03 47.85 -40.43
C PRO A 45 37.32 48.88 -41.38
N GLN A 46 36.23 49.53 -40.89
CA GLN A 46 35.75 50.92 -41.20
C GLN A 46 35.14 51.27 -42.59
N ASN A 47 34.37 52.37 -42.80
CA ASN A 47 33.36 53.10 -41.99
C ASN A 47 32.69 54.24 -42.84
N SER A 48 31.39 54.57 -42.64
CA SER A 48 30.67 55.84 -43.02
C SER A 48 29.15 55.63 -43.19
N GLN A 49 28.28 56.65 -43.30
CA GLN A 49 28.01 57.82 -42.43
C GLN A 49 26.71 58.52 -42.93
N ASN A 50 25.76 58.88 -42.04
CA ASN A 50 24.82 60.03 -42.17
C ASN A 50 23.79 60.08 -43.37
N ASN A 51 22.65 60.79 -43.37
CA ASN A 51 21.90 61.60 -42.38
C ASN A 51 20.40 61.77 -42.82
N GLN A 52 19.63 62.58 -42.06
CA GLN A 52 18.38 63.32 -42.39
C GLN A 52 17.00 62.71 -42.03
N ASN A 53 16.14 63.60 -41.50
CA ASN A 53 14.72 63.43 -41.15
C ASN A 53 14.12 64.83 -40.88
N PRO A 54 12.97 65.23 -41.48
CA PRO A 54 12.08 66.14 -40.74
C PRO A 54 10.55 66.09 -41.00
N ARG A 55 9.79 66.10 -39.88
CA ARG A 55 8.58 66.94 -39.58
C ARG A 55 7.14 66.60 -40.10
N LYS A 56 6.27 66.36 -39.10
CA LYS A 56 4.94 66.98 -38.82
C LYS A 56 3.66 66.61 -39.63
N ARG A 57 2.75 65.85 -39.01
CA ARG A 57 1.43 66.29 -38.42
C ARG A 57 0.80 65.08 -37.66
N ALA A 58 0.32 65.23 -36.42
CA ALA A 58 -1.08 65.50 -35.99
C ALA A 58 -2.11 64.44 -36.46
N ALA A 59 -3.02 63.90 -35.64
CA ALA A 59 -3.49 64.26 -34.28
C ALA A 59 -3.84 63.04 -33.37
N ARG A 60 -4.50 63.27 -32.22
CA ARG A 60 -4.87 62.28 -31.16
C ARG A 60 -6.42 62.03 -31.12
N PRO A 61 -6.99 61.20 -30.20
CA PRO A 61 -8.25 60.48 -30.43
C PRO A 61 -9.53 61.20 -29.92
N PRO A 62 -10.72 60.65 -30.19
CA PRO A 62 -11.97 60.99 -29.51
C PRO A 62 -12.33 60.06 -28.33
N SER A 63 -12.75 60.69 -27.23
CA SER A 63 -13.64 60.25 -26.14
C SER A 63 -14.28 61.57 -25.61
N PRO A 64 -15.44 61.63 -24.93
CA PRO A 64 -15.99 60.77 -23.86
C PRO A 64 -17.20 59.95 -24.39
N SER A 65 -18.28 59.54 -23.69
CA SER A 65 -18.87 59.81 -22.35
C SER A 65 -19.78 58.63 -21.91
N SER A 66 -20.45 58.58 -20.76
CA SER A 66 -20.69 59.55 -19.66
C SER A 66 -20.69 58.87 -18.28
N GLN A 67 -20.99 59.61 -17.20
CA GLN A 67 -20.83 59.20 -15.79
C GLN A 67 -21.99 58.33 -15.22
N PRO A 68 -21.80 57.66 -14.06
CA PRO A 68 -22.73 56.68 -13.53
C PRO A 68 -23.84 57.27 -12.63
N LEU A 69 -24.89 56.49 -12.38
CA LEU A 69 -25.85 56.71 -11.30
C LEU A 69 -25.92 55.50 -10.36
N SER A 70 -26.20 55.80 -9.09
CA SER A 70 -26.27 54.85 -7.99
C SER A 70 -27.70 54.39 -7.71
N GLN A 71 -27.84 53.17 -7.15
CA GLN A 71 -28.66 52.95 -5.95
C GLN A 71 -28.44 51.57 -5.30
N ARG A 72 -28.15 51.60 -3.99
CA ARG A 72 -28.49 50.55 -3.01
C ARG A 72 -29.87 50.90 -2.41
N PRO A 73 -30.42 50.15 -1.43
CA PRO A 73 -30.76 48.72 -1.42
C PRO A 73 -32.19 48.48 -0.87
N ARG A 74 -32.66 47.23 -0.82
CA ARG A 74 -33.55 46.65 0.23
C ARG A 74 -33.65 45.12 -0.01
N ALA A 75 -33.64 44.20 0.97
CA ALA A 75 -34.21 44.14 2.33
C ALA A 75 -35.75 43.97 2.35
N TYR A 76 -36.39 43.11 3.15
CA TYR A 76 -35.93 42.09 4.12
C TYR A 76 -37.13 41.12 4.37
N SER A 77 -37.03 40.21 5.35
CA SER A 77 -38.14 39.35 5.88
C SER A 77 -38.60 38.20 4.96
N SER A 78 -38.87 36.95 5.37
CA SER A 78 -39.15 36.25 6.64
C SER A 78 -40.57 36.36 7.21
N ALA A 79 -41.36 35.30 7.00
CA ALA A 79 -42.50 34.79 7.79
C ALA A 79 -42.93 33.44 7.16
N THR A 80 -42.81 32.26 7.77
CA THR A 80 -43.62 31.66 8.86
C THR A 80 -45.13 31.54 8.58
N ALA A 81 -45.56 30.37 8.08
CA ALA A 81 -46.86 29.75 8.40
C ALA A 81 -46.92 28.28 7.95
N HIS A 82 -47.10 27.35 8.90
CA HIS A 82 -47.92 26.16 8.64
C HIS A 82 -49.38 26.55 8.95
N PRO A 83 -50.37 25.94 8.27
CA PRO A 83 -51.19 24.98 9.01
C PRO A 83 -51.67 23.77 8.18
N THR A 84 -51.51 22.58 8.75
CA THR A 84 -52.53 21.50 8.72
C THR A 84 -53.74 21.94 9.58
N PRO A 85 -54.99 21.46 9.36
CA PRO A 85 -55.30 20.02 9.40
C PRO A 85 -56.52 19.53 8.55
N ALA A 86 -56.85 18.24 8.76
CA ALA A 86 -58.20 17.64 8.62
C ALA A 86 -58.79 17.45 7.20
N GLN A 87 -59.75 16.55 6.95
CA GLN A 87 -60.14 15.27 7.59
C GLN A 87 -61.04 14.51 6.59
N ARG A 88 -60.94 13.16 6.53
CA ARG A 88 -61.98 12.15 6.20
C ARG A 88 -61.31 10.79 5.90
N SER A 89 -61.79 9.59 6.22
CA SER A 89 -62.56 9.01 7.33
C SER A 89 -63.31 7.78 6.79
N ARG A 90 -63.08 6.58 7.34
CA ARG A 90 -63.82 5.31 7.05
C ARG A 90 -63.60 4.78 5.60
N ALA A 91 -63.75 3.49 5.30
CA ALA A 91 -64.50 2.43 5.99
C ALA A 91 -63.76 1.08 6.11
N SER A 92 -64.44 0.07 6.67
CA SER A 92 -63.87 -1.21 7.08
C SER A 92 -64.90 -2.36 7.01
N SER A 93 -64.61 -3.40 6.21
CA SER A 93 -65.28 -4.72 6.20
C SER A 93 -64.50 -5.66 5.27
N THR A 94 -64.01 -6.86 5.61
CA THR A 94 -64.55 -8.06 6.29
C THR A 94 -65.55 -8.89 5.47
N SER A 95 -65.05 -9.99 4.88
CA SER A 95 -65.82 -11.22 4.61
C SER A 95 -64.86 -12.41 4.41
N SER A 96 -65.27 -13.61 4.82
CA SER A 96 -64.51 -14.87 4.69
C SER A 96 -65.32 -15.91 3.88
N ILE A 97 -65.10 -17.22 4.14
CA ILE A 97 -65.76 -18.40 3.51
C ILE A 97 -65.18 -18.71 2.09
N HIS A 98 -64.36 -19.75 1.88
CA HIS A 98 -64.50 -21.23 2.02
C HIS A 98 -65.19 -21.98 0.86
N SER A 99 -64.45 -22.92 0.27
CA SER A 99 -64.92 -24.16 -0.37
C SER A 99 -63.75 -25.18 -0.42
N ARG A 100 -64.05 -26.48 -0.32
CA ARG A 100 -63.07 -27.59 -0.32
C ARG A 100 -63.49 -28.69 -1.31
N THR A 101 -62.53 -29.24 -2.07
CA THR A 101 -62.45 -30.64 -2.56
C THR A 101 -61.05 -30.81 -3.18
N THR A 102 -60.04 -31.51 -2.61
CA THR A 102 -59.83 -32.96 -2.34
C THR A 102 -59.55 -33.82 -3.59
N LEU A 103 -58.59 -34.77 -3.44
CA LEU A 103 -58.03 -35.75 -4.41
C LEU A 103 -56.73 -35.31 -5.12
N THR A 104 -55.64 -36.10 -5.24
CA THR A 104 -55.03 -37.18 -4.40
C THR A 104 -53.57 -37.40 -4.86
N GLN A 105 -52.81 -38.25 -4.15
CA GLN A 105 -51.46 -38.77 -4.50
C GLN A 105 -51.47 -39.67 -5.78
N PRO A 106 -50.31 -40.12 -6.38
CA PRO A 106 -49.02 -40.40 -5.71
C PRO A 106 -47.70 -40.04 -6.48
N LEU A 107 -46.60 -40.46 -5.84
CA LEU A 107 -45.25 -40.64 -6.40
C LEU A 107 -45.22 -41.72 -7.52
N PRO A 108 -44.03 -42.01 -8.08
CA PRO A 108 -43.51 -43.34 -7.82
C PRO A 108 -42.15 -43.33 -7.11
N THR A 109 -42.10 -44.01 -5.97
CA THR A 109 -40.88 -44.64 -5.46
C THR A 109 -41.03 -46.13 -5.73
N ILE A 110 -40.09 -46.74 -6.44
CA ILE A 110 -39.85 -48.18 -6.36
C ILE A 110 -38.36 -48.35 -6.03
N ASP A 111 -38.11 -49.27 -5.11
CA ASP A 111 -36.85 -49.61 -4.48
C ASP A 111 -36.81 -51.16 -4.40
N LEU A 112 -35.73 -51.76 -3.88
CA LEU A 112 -35.56 -53.22 -3.68
C LEU A 112 -35.35 -54.02 -4.99
N THR A 113 -34.63 -55.15 -5.06
CA THR A 113 -33.74 -55.88 -4.12
C THR A 113 -32.93 -56.94 -4.91
N ASP A 114 -31.78 -57.37 -4.37
CA ASP A 114 -31.23 -58.77 -4.45
C ASP A 114 -30.85 -59.38 -5.82
N SER A 115 -29.94 -60.37 -5.95
CA SER A 115 -29.00 -61.02 -5.00
C SER A 115 -27.91 -61.87 -5.71
N ALA A 116 -26.74 -61.98 -5.05
CA ALA A 116 -25.87 -63.17 -4.87
C ALA A 116 -25.04 -63.83 -6.02
N ASP A 117 -23.95 -64.50 -5.58
CA ASP A 117 -23.16 -65.60 -6.18
C ASP A 117 -22.33 -65.38 -7.48
N SER A 118 -21.20 -66.07 -7.74
CA SER A 118 -20.35 -67.01 -6.95
C SER A 118 -18.97 -67.27 -7.64
N GLY A 119 -18.02 -67.96 -6.98
CA GLY A 119 -16.82 -68.66 -7.55
C GLY A 119 -15.68 -67.80 -8.14
N GLN A 120 -14.39 -67.88 -7.76
CA GLN A 120 -13.39 -68.97 -7.59
C GLN A 120 -12.76 -69.54 -8.89
N ALA A 121 -11.56 -69.02 -9.24
CA ALA A 121 -10.22 -69.67 -9.34
C ALA A 121 -10.01 -71.07 -10.01
N PRO A 122 -8.75 -71.51 -10.32
CA PRO A 122 -7.44 -70.83 -10.29
C PRO A 122 -6.93 -70.54 -11.73
N PRO A 123 -5.93 -71.16 -12.42
CA PRO A 123 -4.91 -72.20 -12.09
C PRO A 123 -3.46 -71.64 -11.96
N ASN A 124 -2.43 -72.50 -12.08
CA ASN A 124 -0.99 -72.23 -11.88
C ASN A 124 -0.15 -72.34 -13.19
N TYR A 125 1.11 -71.87 -13.18
CA TYR A 125 2.30 -72.75 -13.08
C TYR A 125 3.62 -71.99 -12.79
N ASP A 126 4.54 -72.64 -12.07
CA ASP A 126 5.80 -72.08 -11.52
C ASP A 126 7.01 -72.15 -12.47
N SER A 127 8.02 -71.28 -12.26
CA SER A 127 9.46 -71.63 -12.37
C SER A 127 10.41 -70.54 -11.82
N ASP A 128 11.00 -70.79 -10.65
CA ASP A 128 12.35 -70.34 -10.26
C ASP A 128 13.40 -71.25 -10.96
N PRO A 129 14.74 -70.97 -11.02
CA PRO A 129 15.56 -70.39 -9.94
C PRO A 129 16.81 -69.52 -10.31
N PHE A 130 17.51 -69.07 -9.25
CA PHE A 130 18.94 -68.70 -9.11
C PHE A 130 19.48 -67.28 -9.44
N ALA A 131 20.43 -66.89 -8.56
CA ALA A 131 21.53 -65.92 -8.68
C ALA A 131 21.23 -64.40 -8.58
N THR A 132 21.73 -63.81 -7.49
CA THR A 132 21.88 -62.36 -7.24
C THR A 132 23.18 -61.79 -7.84
N PRO A 133 23.23 -60.46 -7.99
CA PRO A 133 24.41 -59.70 -7.57
C PRO A 133 24.04 -58.51 -6.65
N GLU A 134 24.98 -58.15 -5.76
CA GLU A 134 24.78 -57.17 -4.67
C GLU A 134 25.06 -55.70 -5.09
N PRO A 135 24.44 -54.72 -4.40
CA PRO A 135 24.89 -53.32 -4.42
C PRO A 135 26.01 -53.08 -3.39
N PRO A 136 27.02 -52.22 -3.68
CA PRO A 136 28.15 -51.99 -2.77
C PRO A 136 27.80 -51.09 -1.56
N GLU A 137 28.23 -51.50 -0.36
CA GLU A 137 28.07 -50.74 0.89
C GLU A 137 29.13 -49.63 1.12
N PRO A 138 28.82 -48.62 1.96
CA PRO A 138 29.78 -47.59 2.39
C PRO A 138 30.43 -47.89 3.77
N PRO A 139 31.74 -47.63 3.95
CA PRO A 139 32.37 -47.68 5.27
C PRO A 139 32.65 -46.29 5.89
N ALA A 140 32.40 -46.21 7.20
CA ALA A 140 33.08 -45.32 8.16
C ALA A 140 34.04 -46.23 9.02
N PRO A 141 34.66 -45.82 10.16
CA PRO A 141 34.64 -44.53 10.85
C PRO A 141 35.98 -44.07 11.52
N LEU A 142 35.89 -42.97 12.30
CA LEU A 142 36.68 -42.59 13.51
C LEU A 142 38.19 -42.16 13.48
N GLU A 143 38.38 -40.97 14.09
CA GLU A 143 39.44 -40.57 15.06
C GLU A 143 40.83 -39.99 14.67
N ARG A 144 41.52 -39.50 15.73
CA ARG A 144 42.63 -38.51 15.83
C ARG A 144 43.94 -39.23 16.25
N PRO A 145 45.17 -38.64 16.35
CA PRO A 145 45.50 -37.23 16.65
C PRO A 145 46.83 -36.63 16.08
N SER A 146 47.26 -35.49 16.66
CA SER A 146 48.65 -34.98 16.82
C SER A 146 49.16 -33.82 15.94
N ASN A 147 50.00 -32.99 16.57
CA ASN A 147 50.78 -31.88 16.01
C ASN A 147 52.03 -32.43 15.25
N THR A 148 52.80 -31.70 14.42
CA THR A 148 53.66 -30.53 14.76
C THR A 148 54.41 -29.97 13.52
N LEU A 149 54.91 -28.71 13.62
CA LEU A 149 56.08 -28.14 12.89
C LEU A 149 55.99 -28.03 11.33
N SER A 150 56.93 -27.41 10.62
CA SER A 150 57.46 -26.02 10.62
C SER A 150 58.53 -25.88 9.52
N HIS A 151 58.77 -24.67 8.98
CA HIS A 151 59.93 -24.32 8.13
C HIS A 151 60.05 -25.08 6.77
N SER A 152 60.78 -24.63 5.73
CA SER A 152 61.23 -23.28 5.31
C SER A 152 61.83 -23.36 3.87
N GLN A 153 62.62 -22.34 3.47
CA GLN A 153 63.51 -22.28 2.28
C GLN A 153 62.82 -21.96 0.92
N TRP A 154 63.40 -21.17 0.01
CA TRP A 154 64.78 -20.62 -0.07
C TRP A 154 64.89 -19.10 -0.37
N ALA A 155 66.13 -18.62 -0.14
CA ALA A 155 66.81 -17.38 -0.55
C ALA A 155 66.19 -16.53 -1.69
N SER A 156 66.10 -15.19 -1.63
CA SER A 156 66.94 -14.09 -1.09
C SER A 156 68.03 -13.54 -2.05
N THR A 157 67.87 -12.28 -2.44
CA THR A 157 68.93 -11.36 -2.92
C THR A 157 68.64 -9.94 -2.41
N ARG A 158 69.66 -9.10 -2.25
CA ARG A 158 69.68 -8.04 -1.21
C ARG A 158 70.46 -6.78 -1.60
N THR A 159 69.79 -5.63 -1.60
CA THR A 159 70.40 -4.28 -1.61
C THR A 159 69.40 -3.31 -0.95
N GLN A 160 69.54 -3.09 0.36
CA GLN A 160 70.23 -1.92 0.98
C GLN A 160 69.38 -0.64 1.01
N GLN A 161 69.03 -0.23 2.24
CA GLN A 161 68.55 1.12 2.60
C GLN A 161 69.75 2.03 2.94
N PRO A 162 69.49 3.32 3.19
CA PRO A 162 69.96 3.91 4.45
C PRO A 162 68.82 4.46 5.34
N ASP A 163 69.16 4.73 6.61
CA ASP A 163 68.26 4.96 7.75
C ASP A 163 67.42 6.25 7.74
N LEU A 164 66.36 6.24 8.58
CA LEU A 164 66.23 7.23 9.67
C LEU A 164 65.37 6.69 10.84
N GLN A 165 65.53 7.31 12.01
CA GLN A 165 65.34 6.71 13.33
C GLN A 165 63.88 6.60 13.86
N SER A 166 63.75 5.84 14.96
CA SER A 166 62.53 5.38 15.64
C SER A 166 61.56 6.45 16.18
N LEU A 167 60.26 6.16 16.07
CA LEU A 167 59.17 6.68 16.93
C LEU A 167 58.18 5.52 17.29
N PRO A 168 57.41 5.63 18.40
CA PRO A 168 56.68 4.49 18.99
C PRO A 168 55.40 4.07 18.22
N PRO A 169 54.89 2.85 18.45
CA PRO A 169 53.71 2.32 17.76
C PRO A 169 52.44 3.12 18.08
N SER A 170 51.71 3.50 17.02
CA SER A 170 50.47 4.27 17.10
C SER A 170 49.30 3.46 17.66
N GLN A 171 48.59 4.04 18.63
CA GLN A 171 47.29 3.53 19.08
C GLN A 171 46.21 3.71 18.00
N PRO A 172 45.19 2.83 17.93
CA PRO A 172 44.02 3.06 17.09
C PRO A 172 43.19 4.25 17.63
N LEU A 173 42.88 5.21 16.76
CA LEU A 173 42.05 6.36 17.09
C LEU A 173 40.60 5.94 17.41
N ASP A 174 40.10 6.36 18.58
CA ASP A 174 38.78 6.00 19.07
C ASP A 174 37.67 6.85 18.41
N LEU A 175 36.46 6.30 18.32
CA LEU A 175 35.25 6.94 17.81
C LEU A 175 34.25 7.30 18.92
N HIS A 176 34.59 7.09 20.20
CA HIS A 176 33.73 7.36 21.35
C HIS A 176 33.62 8.84 21.78
N GLU A 177 34.68 9.65 21.63
CA GLU A 177 34.87 10.89 22.41
C GLU A 177 33.80 11.98 22.21
N ARG A 178 33.19 12.09 21.02
CA ARG A 178 32.13 13.09 20.76
C ARG A 178 30.73 12.65 21.16
N ASP A 179 30.45 11.36 21.14
CA ASP A 179 29.16 10.82 21.62
C ASP A 179 29.12 10.92 23.16
N GLN A 180 30.20 10.51 23.83
CA GLN A 180 30.27 10.47 25.30
C GLN A 180 30.18 11.84 25.99
N SER A 181 30.65 12.92 25.34
CA SER A 181 30.68 14.26 25.96
C SER A 181 29.30 14.89 26.15
N LEU A 182 28.31 14.50 25.34
CA LEU A 182 26.89 14.82 25.58
C LEU A 182 26.24 13.86 26.58
N GLN A 183 26.67 12.59 26.63
CA GLN A 183 26.01 11.53 27.41
C GLN A 183 26.29 11.60 28.93
N ALA A 184 27.38 12.26 29.34
CA ALA A 184 27.84 12.26 30.74
C ALA A 184 27.04 13.16 31.69
N SER A 185 26.33 14.18 31.20
CA SER A 185 25.82 15.31 32.01
C SER A 185 24.32 15.28 32.34
N ILE A 186 23.58 14.24 31.95
CA ILE A 186 22.11 14.24 31.83
C ILE A 186 21.39 13.37 32.89
N TRP A 187 22.07 12.96 33.98
CA TRP A 187 21.54 11.89 34.84
C TRP A 187 21.85 12.06 36.33
N ALA A 188 21.03 12.85 37.01
CA ALA A 188 20.92 12.83 38.47
C ALA A 188 19.44 12.81 38.88
N GLN A 189 18.76 11.66 38.72
CA GLN A 189 17.35 11.48 39.12
C GLN A 189 17.15 11.84 40.59
N ASN A 190 16.61 13.04 40.84
CA ASN A 190 16.29 13.53 42.16
C ASN A 190 14.81 13.22 42.44
N PRO A 191 14.46 12.42 43.46
CA PRO A 191 13.08 11.96 43.68
C PRO A 191 12.07 13.08 43.98
N ASN A 192 12.54 14.33 44.16
CA ASN A 192 11.70 15.52 44.31
C ASN A 192 11.39 16.26 42.98
N GLN A 193 11.97 15.85 41.83
CA GLN A 193 11.67 16.45 40.52
C GLN A 193 10.32 15.98 39.97
N SER A 194 9.52 16.91 39.43
CA SER A 194 8.32 16.57 38.67
C SER A 194 8.65 15.83 37.36
N LEU A 195 7.69 15.05 36.84
CA LEU A 195 7.88 14.30 35.60
C LEU A 195 8.18 15.20 34.38
N GLN A 196 7.70 16.45 34.40
CA GLN A 196 8.03 17.42 33.36
C GLN A 196 9.50 17.86 33.43
N GLU A 197 10.01 18.19 34.61
CA GLU A 197 11.43 18.55 34.80
C GLU A 197 12.36 17.41 34.38
N GLN A 198 11.98 16.16 34.64
CA GLN A 198 12.72 14.98 34.18
C GLN A 198 12.71 14.86 32.64
N HIS A 199 11.60 15.12 31.96
CA HIS A 199 11.59 15.21 30.49
C HIS A 199 12.44 16.38 29.97
N ASP A 200 12.41 17.53 30.63
CA ASP A 200 13.19 18.70 30.24
C ASP A 200 14.70 18.44 30.40
N GLU A 201 15.13 17.78 31.47
CA GLU A 201 16.52 17.32 31.68
C GLU A 201 16.99 16.43 30.53
N LEU A 202 16.17 15.45 30.11
CA LEU A 202 16.51 14.52 29.02
C LEU A 202 16.42 15.13 27.60
N THR A 203 15.52 16.08 27.35
CA THR A 203 15.30 16.65 26.01
C THR A 203 16.17 17.86 25.71
N LYS A 204 16.48 18.70 26.72
CA LYS A 204 17.31 19.92 26.58
C LYS A 204 18.68 19.70 25.92
N PRO A 205 19.49 18.67 26.25
CA PRO A 205 20.76 18.43 25.55
C PRO A 205 20.57 17.93 24.12
N LEU A 206 19.54 17.12 23.85
CA LEU A 206 19.20 16.70 22.49
C LEU A 206 18.73 17.89 21.62
N LEU A 207 18.05 18.86 22.23
CA LEU A 207 17.65 20.12 21.59
C LEU A 207 18.78 21.17 21.54
N ALA A 208 19.91 20.94 22.22
CA ALA A 208 21.10 21.78 22.14
C ALA A 208 21.99 21.42 20.94
N ASP A 209 21.86 20.20 20.40
CA ASP A 209 22.64 19.77 19.22
C ASP A 209 22.25 20.55 17.94
N PRO A 210 23.21 21.12 17.18
CA PRO A 210 22.93 21.87 15.96
C PRO A 210 22.25 21.08 14.84
N ALA A 211 22.51 19.77 14.71
CA ALA A 211 21.87 18.94 13.70
C ALA A 211 20.40 18.68 14.04
N MET A 212 20.09 18.39 15.30
CA MET A 212 18.73 18.24 15.81
C MET A 212 17.95 19.56 15.73
N GLN A 213 18.54 20.69 16.13
CA GLN A 213 17.93 22.02 15.96
C GLN A 213 17.57 22.28 14.49
N THR A 214 18.46 21.91 13.56
CA THR A 214 18.19 22.05 12.12
C THR A 214 17.06 21.12 11.67
N LEU A 215 17.05 19.85 12.10
CA LEU A 215 15.97 18.90 11.78
C LEU A 215 14.61 19.39 12.30
N VAL A 216 14.53 19.84 13.55
CA VAL A 216 13.31 20.38 14.16
C VAL A 216 12.87 21.66 13.44
N ARG A 217 13.76 22.63 13.20
CA ARG A 217 13.47 23.89 12.51
C ARG A 217 12.91 23.70 11.10
N TYR A 218 13.37 22.68 10.37
CA TYR A 218 12.87 22.38 9.02
C TYR A 218 11.65 21.44 9.03
N SER A 219 11.31 20.82 10.18
CA SER A 219 10.18 19.88 10.28
C SER A 219 8.79 20.52 10.09
N THR A 220 8.70 21.84 10.25
CA THR A 220 7.49 22.64 10.01
C THR A 220 7.20 22.87 8.51
N ILE A 221 8.23 22.81 7.64
CA ILE A 221 8.12 23.19 6.23
C ILE A 221 7.21 22.21 5.48
N TYR A 222 6.03 22.68 5.07
CA TYR A 222 5.06 21.88 4.34
C TYR A 222 5.63 21.37 3.00
N ILE A 223 5.48 20.06 2.75
CA ILE A 223 5.83 19.43 1.48
C ILE A 223 4.52 19.22 0.70
N PRO A 224 4.35 19.84 -0.48
CA PRO A 224 3.16 19.63 -1.31
C PRO A 224 2.95 18.14 -1.64
N THR A 225 1.78 17.62 -1.27
CA THR A 225 1.37 16.21 -1.47
C THR A 225 1.07 15.85 -2.93
N LYS A 226 0.94 16.87 -3.80
CA LYS A 226 0.66 16.71 -5.24
C LYS A 226 1.79 15.95 -5.95
N LYS A 227 1.42 15.12 -6.94
CA LYS A 227 2.37 14.34 -7.74
C LYS A 227 3.34 15.26 -8.49
N LEU A 228 4.64 15.00 -8.36
CA LEU A 228 5.69 15.73 -9.06
C LEU A 228 5.58 15.55 -10.59
N HIS A 229 5.88 16.59 -11.36
CA HIS A 229 6.08 16.46 -12.81
C HIS A 229 7.32 15.57 -13.08
N PRO A 230 7.36 14.73 -14.13
CA PRO A 230 8.49 13.81 -14.37
C PRO A 230 9.88 14.47 -14.32
N ARG A 231 10.04 15.68 -14.87
CA ARG A 231 11.30 16.46 -14.76
C ARG A 231 11.69 16.82 -13.31
N GLN A 232 10.72 17.15 -12.46
CA GLN A 232 10.95 17.44 -11.03
C GLN A 232 11.31 16.15 -10.26
N ALA A 233 10.64 15.04 -10.58
CA ALA A 233 10.93 13.73 -10.01
C ALA A 233 12.36 13.27 -10.35
N THR A 234 12.82 13.47 -11.60
CA THR A 234 14.21 13.21 -12.00
C THR A 234 15.20 14.08 -11.22
N ALA A 235 14.97 15.39 -11.09
CA ALA A 235 15.86 16.27 -10.34
C ALA A 235 15.98 15.89 -8.85
N PHE A 236 14.86 15.53 -8.21
CA PHE A 236 14.85 15.04 -6.83
C PHE A 236 15.62 13.72 -6.68
N LYS A 237 15.38 12.76 -7.59
CA LYS A 237 16.04 11.45 -7.63
C LYS A 237 17.55 11.55 -7.77
N GLU A 238 18.07 12.37 -8.69
CA GLU A 238 19.53 12.51 -8.86
C GLU A 238 20.19 13.24 -7.68
N THR A 239 19.49 14.19 -7.05
CA THR A 239 19.97 14.81 -5.80
C THR A 239 20.01 13.78 -4.65
N ALA A 240 18.97 12.94 -4.52
CA ALA A 240 18.93 11.87 -3.53
C ALA A 240 20.08 10.86 -3.73
N LYS A 241 20.34 10.43 -4.97
CA LYS A 241 21.49 9.57 -5.30
C LYS A 241 22.83 10.22 -4.96
N ARG A 242 23.00 11.52 -5.26
CA ARG A 242 24.24 12.26 -4.92
C ARG A 242 24.49 12.30 -3.41
N LEU A 243 23.47 12.64 -2.62
CA LEU A 243 23.56 12.64 -1.15
C LEU A 243 23.83 11.24 -0.59
N ALA A 244 23.15 10.22 -1.12
CA ALA A 244 23.37 8.83 -0.70
C ALA A 244 24.80 8.35 -1.00
N ASN A 245 25.37 8.71 -2.16
CA ASN A 245 26.76 8.42 -2.49
C ASN A 245 27.74 9.22 -1.61
N ALA A 246 27.43 10.47 -1.24
CA ALA A 246 28.25 11.25 -0.31
C ALA A 246 28.29 10.62 1.09
N TYR A 247 27.13 10.17 1.61
CA TYR A 247 27.06 9.39 2.85
C TYR A 247 27.84 8.08 2.74
N LEU A 248 27.70 7.31 1.65
CA LEU A 248 28.42 6.04 1.46
C LEU A 248 29.95 6.22 1.38
N ASN A 249 30.42 7.36 0.86
CA ASN A 249 31.84 7.70 0.81
C ASN A 249 32.39 8.15 2.18
N LYS A 250 31.58 8.83 3.01
CA LYS A 250 31.96 9.28 4.36
C LYS A 250 30.77 9.24 5.34
N PRO A 251 30.44 8.06 5.91
CA PRO A 251 29.32 7.92 6.84
C PRO A 251 29.49 8.84 8.05
N SER A 252 28.57 9.78 8.19
CA SER A 252 28.65 10.85 9.20
C SER A 252 27.26 11.41 9.48
N GLU A 253 27.10 12.04 10.64
CA GLU A 253 25.81 12.60 11.07
C GLU A 253 25.33 13.75 10.17
N GLN A 254 26.23 14.64 9.74
CA GLN A 254 25.91 15.67 8.76
C GLN A 254 25.39 15.07 7.45
N ALA A 255 26.00 13.99 6.94
CA ALA A 255 25.55 13.34 5.71
C ALA A 255 24.20 12.61 5.88
N ILE A 256 23.83 12.23 7.11
CA ILE A 256 22.48 11.76 7.44
C ILE A 256 21.49 12.94 7.47
N LEU A 257 21.83 14.03 8.16
CA LEU A 257 21.01 15.24 8.21
C LEU A 257 20.73 15.78 6.80
N ASP A 258 21.76 15.87 5.94
CA ASP A 258 21.62 16.32 4.55
C ASP A 258 20.64 15.44 3.76
N PHE A 259 20.71 14.12 3.95
CA PHE A 259 19.77 13.19 3.31
C PHE A 259 18.35 13.29 3.89
N LEU A 260 18.22 13.50 5.21
CA LEU A 260 16.92 13.67 5.89
C LEU A 260 16.25 15.01 5.55
N LEU A 261 16.99 16.08 5.30
CA LEU A 261 16.41 17.40 4.98
C LEU A 261 15.93 17.53 3.53
N LEU A 262 16.41 16.69 2.60
CA LEU A 262 16.07 16.75 1.16
C LEU A 262 14.55 16.89 0.85
N PRO A 263 13.62 16.19 1.53
CA PRO A 263 12.18 16.38 1.30
C PRO A 263 11.68 17.79 1.68
N ARG A 264 12.27 18.41 2.71
CA ARG A 264 11.97 19.80 3.09
C ARG A 264 12.53 20.77 2.05
N ILE A 265 13.72 20.51 1.51
CA ILE A 265 14.30 21.32 0.41
C ILE A 265 13.46 21.24 -0.86
N LEU A 266 12.89 20.06 -1.17
CA LEU A 266 11.86 19.89 -2.21
C LEU A 266 10.63 20.75 -1.91
N GLY A 267 10.13 20.77 -0.66
CA GLY A 267 9.05 21.65 -0.22
C GLY A 267 9.33 23.12 -0.51
N ILE A 268 10.46 23.64 -0.03
CA ILE A 268 10.92 25.02 -0.27
C ILE A 268 10.96 25.34 -1.78
N GLY A 269 11.54 24.45 -2.60
CA GLY A 269 11.66 24.68 -4.04
C GLY A 269 10.37 24.55 -4.83
N LEU A 270 9.35 23.85 -4.31
CA LEU A 270 8.01 23.82 -4.88
C LEU A 270 7.18 25.05 -4.49
N GLN A 271 7.44 25.64 -3.32
CA GLN A 271 6.75 26.85 -2.83
C GLN A 271 7.36 28.14 -3.40
N GLN A 272 8.69 28.29 -3.34
CA GLN A 272 9.44 29.49 -3.76
C GLN A 272 9.90 29.46 -5.23
N GLY A 273 9.64 28.35 -5.94
CA GLY A 273 10.21 28.12 -7.27
C GLY A 273 11.71 27.83 -7.26
N ASN A 274 12.32 27.89 -8.45
CA ASN A 274 13.73 27.55 -8.71
C ASN A 274 14.20 26.18 -8.16
N LEU A 275 13.27 25.22 -8.06
CA LEU A 275 13.51 23.88 -7.51
C LEU A 275 14.79 23.21 -8.06
N ASN A 276 14.97 23.21 -9.38
CA ASN A 276 16.13 22.57 -10.01
C ASN A 276 17.47 23.22 -9.60
N GLN A 277 17.49 24.53 -9.35
CA GLN A 277 18.68 25.25 -8.89
C GLN A 277 18.96 24.95 -7.42
N LYS A 278 17.93 25.00 -6.56
CA LYS A 278 18.02 24.64 -5.14
C LYS A 278 18.52 23.19 -4.97
N LEU A 279 17.92 22.25 -5.69
CA LEU A 279 18.34 20.84 -5.68
C LEU A 279 19.77 20.62 -6.23
N ARG A 280 20.19 21.35 -7.28
CA ARG A 280 21.57 21.27 -7.80
C ARG A 280 22.62 21.78 -6.80
N ASN A 281 22.32 22.83 -6.05
CA ASN A 281 23.26 23.46 -5.10
C ASN A 281 23.30 22.76 -3.72
N TYR A 282 22.27 21.99 -3.38
CA TYR A 282 22.15 21.29 -2.10
C TYR A 282 23.05 20.03 -2.01
N PRO A 283 23.89 19.85 -0.96
CA PRO A 283 23.80 20.45 0.37
C PRO A 283 24.64 21.72 0.59
N HIS A 284 25.57 22.04 -0.31
CA HIS A 284 26.53 23.16 -0.15
C HIS A 284 25.88 24.52 0.09
N ILE A 285 24.67 24.72 -0.42
CA ILE A 285 23.79 25.85 -0.05
C ILE A 285 22.51 25.27 0.53
N LEU A 286 22.34 25.44 1.85
CA LEU A 286 21.11 25.12 2.58
C LEU A 286 20.12 26.30 2.44
N PRO A 287 18.99 26.17 1.72
CA PRO A 287 18.05 27.28 1.55
C PRO A 287 17.29 27.56 2.85
N ALA A 288 17.31 28.82 3.31
CA ALA A 288 16.63 29.23 4.54
C ALA A 288 15.12 28.88 4.53
N PRO A 289 14.54 28.48 5.67
CA PRO A 289 13.09 28.32 5.80
C PRO A 289 12.39 29.65 5.51
N PRO A 290 11.24 29.66 4.80
CA PRO A 290 10.48 30.89 4.62
C PRO A 290 9.97 31.42 5.96
N GLU A 291 10.10 32.72 6.21
CA GLU A 291 9.65 33.37 7.45
C GLU A 291 8.13 33.18 7.68
N GLN A 292 7.37 33.12 6.58
CA GLN A 292 5.93 32.85 6.57
C GLN A 292 5.55 31.36 6.67
N ALA A 293 6.50 30.43 6.87
CA ALA A 293 6.23 28.99 6.91
C ALA A 293 5.14 28.60 7.92
N ASN A 294 5.07 29.31 9.05
CA ASN A 294 4.10 29.08 10.13
C ASN A 294 2.65 29.41 9.72
N GLN A 295 2.42 30.21 8.68
CA GLN A 295 1.09 30.57 8.18
C GLN A 295 0.63 29.73 6.97
N ALA A 296 1.51 28.89 6.41
CA ALA A 296 1.25 28.13 5.19
C ALA A 296 0.60 26.75 5.43
N ARG A 297 0.46 26.33 6.69
CA ARG A 297 -0.48 25.28 7.08
C ARG A 297 -1.84 25.96 7.25
N PRO A 298 -2.89 25.63 6.46
CA PRO A 298 -4.21 26.13 6.78
C PRO A 298 -4.58 25.60 8.16
N GLU A 299 -5.03 26.49 9.05
CA GLU A 299 -5.68 26.08 10.29
C GLU A 299 -6.77 25.05 9.96
N PRO A 300 -6.90 23.96 10.73
CA PRO A 300 -7.94 22.98 10.53
C PRO A 300 -9.27 23.59 10.97
N LYS A 301 -9.86 24.42 10.08
CA LYS A 301 -11.29 24.74 10.10
C LYS A 301 -12.06 23.45 10.33
N GLU A 302 -13.17 23.53 11.05
CA GLU A 302 -14.08 22.41 11.31
C GLU A 302 -14.80 21.98 10.02
N LEU A 303 -14.05 21.38 9.11
CA LEU A 303 -14.57 20.68 7.95
C LEU A 303 -15.32 19.47 8.46
N ASN A 304 -16.59 19.37 8.07
CA ASN A 304 -17.34 18.14 8.21
C ASN A 304 -16.58 16.96 7.56
N SER A 305 -16.87 15.75 8.03
CA SER A 305 -16.23 14.51 7.59
C SER A 305 -16.16 14.38 6.06
N SER A 306 -17.23 14.76 5.36
CA SER A 306 -17.32 14.78 3.89
C SER A 306 -16.27 15.69 3.23
N LEU A 307 -16.15 16.95 3.65
CA LEU A 307 -15.17 17.89 3.10
C LEU A 307 -13.74 17.44 3.40
N ARG A 308 -13.47 16.98 4.63
CA ARG A 308 -12.17 16.45 5.04
C ARG A 308 -11.78 15.18 4.25
N ALA A 309 -12.75 14.34 3.91
CA ALA A 309 -12.53 13.18 3.04
C ALA A 309 -12.22 13.59 1.58
N ILE A 310 -12.89 14.61 1.04
CA ILE A 310 -12.60 15.17 -0.29
C ILE A 310 -11.15 15.68 -0.34
N GLU A 311 -10.75 16.56 0.58
CA GLU A 311 -9.39 17.09 0.63
C GLU A 311 -8.32 15.99 0.73
N LEU A 312 -8.55 14.97 1.56
CA LEU A 312 -7.62 13.84 1.69
C LEU A 312 -7.53 13.01 0.40
N LEU A 313 -8.62 12.87 -0.36
CA LEU A 313 -8.61 12.18 -1.65
C LEU A 313 -7.87 12.98 -2.75
N GLU A 314 -8.06 14.30 -2.78
CA GLU A 314 -7.33 15.21 -3.68
C GLU A 314 -5.84 15.35 -3.31
N GLN A 315 -5.48 15.18 -2.04
CA GLN A 315 -4.09 15.01 -1.60
C GLN A 315 -3.53 13.61 -1.92
N GLY A 316 -4.37 12.66 -2.37
CA GLY A 316 -3.96 11.32 -2.80
C GLY A 316 -3.99 10.23 -1.72
N PHE A 317 -4.72 10.43 -0.62
CA PHE A 317 -4.83 9.50 0.49
C PHE A 317 -6.24 8.86 0.58
N LEU A 318 -6.39 7.70 -0.06
CA LEU A 318 -7.65 6.95 -0.16
C LEU A 318 -8.08 6.34 1.19
N GLY A 319 -7.15 5.72 1.90
CA GLY A 319 -7.39 5.15 3.22
C GLY A 319 -7.66 6.22 4.27
N ARG A 320 -6.89 7.32 4.28
CA ARG A 320 -7.11 8.44 5.22
C ARG A 320 -8.45 9.16 4.96
N ALA A 321 -8.85 9.33 3.70
CA ALA A 321 -10.14 9.90 3.35
C ALA A 321 -11.30 9.01 3.80
N SER A 322 -11.18 7.69 3.64
CA SER A 322 -12.14 6.72 4.17
C SER A 322 -12.22 6.81 5.70
N GLN A 323 -11.07 6.82 6.39
CA GLN A 323 -11.03 6.93 7.85
C GLN A 323 -11.81 8.16 8.35
N ALA A 324 -11.69 9.32 7.68
CA ALA A 324 -12.39 10.54 8.03
C ALA A 324 -13.93 10.46 7.92
N LEU A 325 -14.48 9.46 7.21
CA LEU A 325 -15.92 9.15 7.16
C LEU A 325 -16.32 8.04 8.14
N VAL A 326 -15.40 7.13 8.45
CA VAL A 326 -15.68 5.88 9.18
C VAL A 326 -15.50 6.04 10.68
N ASP A 327 -14.38 6.62 11.12
CA ASP A 327 -14.05 6.79 12.53
C ASP A 327 -13.66 8.25 12.78
N GLN A 328 -14.50 8.96 13.53
CA GLN A 328 -14.36 10.41 13.71
C GLN A 328 -13.24 10.79 14.68
N ALA A 329 -12.79 9.85 15.52
CA ALA A 329 -11.73 9.97 16.53
C ALA A 329 -10.62 10.97 16.12
N PRO A 330 -10.70 12.23 16.60
CA PRO A 330 -9.90 13.30 16.03
C PRO A 330 -8.46 13.26 16.53
N LEU A 331 -7.66 14.17 15.96
CA LEU A 331 -6.39 14.56 16.57
C LEU A 331 -6.76 15.49 17.72
N ALA A 332 -6.41 15.12 18.95
CA ALA A 332 -6.65 15.97 20.11
C ALA A 332 -5.92 17.32 19.95
N GLU A 333 -6.55 18.40 20.38
CA GLU A 333 -5.96 19.74 20.36
C GLU A 333 -4.80 19.86 21.35
N LEU A 334 -3.73 20.59 20.99
CA LEU A 334 -2.51 20.67 21.79
C LEU A 334 -2.62 21.66 22.97
N THR A 335 -3.43 21.31 23.96
CA THR A 335 -3.56 22.04 25.22
C THR A 335 -2.44 21.65 26.21
N GLN A 336 -2.35 22.35 27.34
CA GLN A 336 -1.39 22.01 28.41
C GLN A 336 -1.80 20.72 29.15
N GLU A 337 -3.11 20.48 29.28
CA GLU A 337 -3.68 19.25 29.83
C GLU A 337 -3.32 18.06 28.94
N LEU A 338 -3.40 18.20 27.60
CA LEU A 338 -2.93 17.16 26.68
C LEU A 338 -1.43 16.89 26.85
N LYS A 339 -0.60 17.94 27.00
CA LYS A 339 0.84 17.77 27.26
C LYS A 339 1.10 17.03 28.56
N ALA A 340 0.39 17.36 29.65
CA ALA A 340 0.49 16.66 30.93
C ALA A 340 0.08 15.18 30.81
N GLN A 341 -1.01 14.87 30.09
CA GLN A 341 -1.40 13.48 29.81
C GLN A 341 -0.38 12.75 28.93
N LEU A 342 0.21 13.40 27.92
CA LEU A 342 1.25 12.81 27.08
C LEU A 342 2.55 12.56 27.85
N CYS A 343 2.93 13.46 28.75
CA CYS A 343 4.01 13.31 29.72
C CYS A 343 3.76 12.07 30.60
N GLN A 344 2.61 11.98 31.28
CA GLN A 344 2.21 10.80 32.06
C GLN A 344 2.19 9.49 31.26
N LYS A 345 1.94 9.53 29.94
CA LYS A 345 1.96 8.34 29.07
C LYS A 345 3.34 7.91 28.60
N HIS A 346 4.41 8.67 28.86
CA HIS A 346 5.79 8.30 28.52
C HIS A 346 6.69 8.35 29.77
N PRO A 347 6.54 7.42 30.72
CA PRO A 347 7.35 7.41 31.93
C PRO A 347 8.87 7.36 31.64
N ILE A 348 9.66 7.84 32.60
CA ILE A 348 11.11 7.80 32.53
C ILE A 348 11.60 6.39 32.90
N GLY A 349 12.42 5.81 32.03
CA GLY A 349 13.01 4.47 32.23
C GLY A 349 14.33 4.52 33.00
N PRO A 350 14.87 3.36 33.37
CA PRO A 350 16.21 3.27 33.94
C PRO A 350 17.28 3.72 32.93
N LYS A 351 18.40 4.24 33.45
CA LYS A 351 19.54 4.66 32.62
C LYS A 351 20.24 3.46 31.99
N ASP A 352 20.61 3.58 30.71
CA ASP A 352 21.32 2.57 29.92
C ASP A 352 20.77 1.12 30.07
N PRO A 353 19.50 0.87 29.73
CA PRO A 353 18.83 -0.41 30.00
C PRO A 353 19.43 -1.62 29.25
N PHE A 354 20.38 -1.40 28.32
CA PHE A 354 21.09 -2.44 27.58
C PHE A 354 22.57 -2.57 28.01
N GLN A 355 22.93 -2.29 29.27
CA GLN A 355 24.26 -2.59 29.87
C GLN A 355 24.58 -4.10 29.99
N ILE A 356 24.29 -4.88 28.96
CA ILE A 356 24.52 -6.32 28.89
C ILE A 356 25.96 -6.59 28.44
N ARG A 357 26.76 -7.20 29.31
CA ARG A 357 28.17 -7.56 29.03
C ARG A 357 28.32 -8.57 27.88
N ALA A 358 27.30 -9.40 27.65
CA ALA A 358 27.28 -10.37 26.57
C ALA A 358 27.08 -9.68 25.21
N ARG A 359 27.96 -9.96 24.25
CA ARG A 359 27.84 -9.51 22.85
C ARG A 359 27.49 -10.70 21.95
N PRO A 360 26.20 -11.09 21.86
CA PRO A 360 25.78 -12.22 21.01
C PRO A 360 26.07 -11.96 19.53
N HIS A 361 26.10 -13.02 18.72
CA HIS A 361 26.25 -12.90 17.28
C HIS A 361 25.05 -12.13 16.68
N ALA A 362 25.31 -10.97 16.07
CA ALA A 362 24.31 -10.06 15.48
C ALA A 362 23.58 -10.60 14.22
N GLY A 363 23.61 -11.91 13.99
CA GLY A 363 22.93 -12.60 12.89
C GLY A 363 23.43 -12.25 11.48
N GLN A 364 22.53 -12.42 10.51
CA GLN A 364 22.83 -12.35 9.08
C GLN A 364 22.92 -10.90 8.56
N PRO A 365 23.89 -10.57 7.67
CA PRO A 365 24.01 -9.24 7.07
C PRO A 365 22.77 -8.80 6.27
N ILE A 366 22.44 -7.51 6.31
CA ILE A 366 21.25 -6.97 5.65
C ILE A 366 21.44 -6.92 4.12
N LYS A 367 20.55 -7.60 3.38
CA LYS A 367 20.53 -7.65 1.91
C LYS A 367 19.68 -6.54 1.30
N ILE A 368 19.98 -6.11 0.07
CA ILE A 368 19.16 -5.11 -0.65
C ILE A 368 17.70 -5.57 -0.82
N ASP A 369 17.45 -6.86 -1.00
CA ASP A 369 16.08 -7.39 -1.12
C ASP A 369 15.22 -7.18 0.14
N ALA A 370 15.85 -7.14 1.33
CA ALA A 370 15.17 -6.79 2.56
C ALA A 370 14.77 -5.31 2.56
N ILE A 371 15.65 -4.41 2.08
CA ILE A 371 15.35 -2.97 1.88
C ILE A 371 14.24 -2.78 0.84
N ARG A 372 14.35 -3.40 -0.35
CA ARG A 372 13.31 -3.37 -1.39
C ARG A 372 11.97 -3.88 -0.85
N THR A 373 11.98 -4.95 -0.06
CA THR A 373 10.76 -5.54 0.53
C THR A 373 10.18 -4.67 1.64
N ALA A 374 11.02 -4.09 2.51
CA ALA A 374 10.60 -3.13 3.53
C ALA A 374 9.95 -1.89 2.91
N ILE A 375 10.53 -1.32 1.83
CA ILE A 375 9.93 -0.24 1.03
C ILE A 375 8.60 -0.72 0.45
N ARG A 376 8.62 -1.79 -0.37
CA ARG A 376 7.44 -2.31 -1.11
C ARG A 376 6.24 -2.55 -0.20
N THR A 377 6.44 -3.16 0.96
CA THR A 377 5.40 -3.54 1.94
C THR A 377 5.03 -2.41 2.91
N THR A 378 5.57 -1.20 2.76
CA THR A 378 5.18 -0.04 3.56
C THR A 378 4.18 0.80 2.76
N SER A 379 2.98 1.03 3.34
CA SER A 379 1.88 1.73 2.66
C SER A 379 2.28 3.15 2.25
N LYS A 380 1.80 3.58 1.07
CA LYS A 380 2.06 4.92 0.52
C LYS A 380 1.44 6.05 1.35
N GLU A 381 0.45 5.74 2.18
CA GLU A 381 -0.26 6.71 3.03
C GLU A 381 0.30 6.83 4.46
N LYS A 382 1.37 6.09 4.80
CA LYS A 382 2.03 6.24 6.11
C LYS A 382 2.66 7.64 6.20
N ALA A 383 2.22 8.40 7.20
CA ALA A 383 2.66 9.78 7.43
C ALA A 383 4.18 9.87 7.67
N PRO A 384 4.81 10.98 7.25
CA PRO A 384 6.23 11.23 7.50
C PRO A 384 6.49 11.63 8.97
N GLY A 385 7.72 11.34 9.41
CA GLY A 385 8.33 11.92 10.61
C GLY A 385 8.96 13.28 10.31
N LEU A 386 9.99 13.68 11.08
CA LEU A 386 10.55 15.03 11.04
C LEU A 386 11.25 15.38 9.70
N SER A 387 11.88 14.42 9.02
CA SER A 387 12.46 14.64 7.69
C SER A 387 11.46 15.06 6.61
N GLY A 388 10.18 14.66 6.74
CA GLY A 388 9.23 14.73 5.64
C GLY A 388 9.36 13.62 4.58
N TRP A 389 10.28 12.65 4.73
CA TRP A 389 10.37 11.52 3.80
C TRP A 389 9.08 10.71 3.77
N THR A 390 8.54 10.50 2.57
CA THR A 390 7.36 9.66 2.34
C THR A 390 7.73 8.44 1.49
N ARG A 391 6.92 7.38 1.57
CA ARG A 391 7.05 6.20 0.70
C ARG A 391 6.99 6.58 -0.80
N SER A 392 6.23 7.61 -1.17
CA SER A 392 6.14 8.10 -2.55
C SER A 392 7.42 8.82 -3.02
N LEU A 393 8.13 9.51 -2.12
CA LEU A 393 9.44 10.10 -2.44
C LEU A 393 10.53 9.03 -2.53
N LEU A 394 10.47 7.98 -1.69
CA LEU A 394 11.36 6.82 -1.82
C LEU A 394 11.14 6.08 -3.15
N ASP A 395 9.89 5.84 -3.56
CA ASP A 395 9.56 5.24 -4.87
C ASP A 395 10.15 6.02 -6.06
N ILE A 396 10.30 7.35 -5.93
CA ILE A 396 10.95 8.20 -6.93
C ILE A 396 12.48 8.10 -6.84
N ALA A 397 13.03 8.15 -5.61
CA ALA A 397 14.47 8.14 -5.38
C ALA A 397 15.14 6.82 -5.81
N THR A 398 14.48 5.68 -5.60
CA THR A 398 15.00 4.34 -5.95
C THR A 398 14.49 3.83 -7.31
N ALA A 399 13.89 4.68 -8.15
CA ALA A 399 13.07 4.25 -9.30
C ALA A 399 13.81 3.41 -10.35
N ASP A 400 15.12 3.66 -10.55
CA ASP A 400 15.94 3.00 -11.57
C ASP A 400 17.10 2.17 -10.95
N GLU A 401 17.10 1.96 -9.63
CA GLU A 401 18.17 1.22 -8.94
C GLU A 401 17.97 -0.30 -9.08
N THR A 402 18.67 -0.91 -10.04
CA THR A 402 18.62 -2.35 -10.37
C THR A 402 19.35 -3.22 -9.34
N ASP A 403 19.19 -4.54 -9.39
CA ASP A 403 19.74 -5.45 -8.36
C ASP A 403 21.28 -5.49 -8.27
N GLY A 404 21.97 -4.90 -9.25
CA GLY A 404 23.41 -4.65 -9.19
C GLY A 404 23.84 -3.46 -8.31
N SER A 405 22.92 -2.60 -7.84
CA SER A 405 23.22 -1.35 -7.11
C SER A 405 23.66 -1.57 -5.64
N THR A 406 24.65 -2.45 -5.44
CA THR A 406 25.09 -2.94 -4.12
C THR A 406 25.97 -1.97 -3.33
N ARG A 407 26.60 -1.01 -4.02
CA ARG A 407 27.63 -0.10 -3.48
C ARG A 407 27.32 1.40 -3.65
N THR A 408 26.29 1.77 -4.40
CA THR A 408 25.92 3.15 -4.71
C THR A 408 24.40 3.31 -4.79
N GLY A 409 23.91 4.53 -4.62
CA GLY A 409 22.48 4.85 -4.63
C GLY A 409 21.81 4.74 -3.27
N VAL A 410 20.52 5.08 -3.25
CA VAL A 410 19.70 5.21 -2.05
C VAL A 410 19.45 3.87 -1.37
N LEU A 411 19.25 2.78 -2.14
CA LEU A 411 19.13 1.44 -1.57
C LEU A 411 20.43 0.97 -0.88
N ALA A 412 21.59 1.35 -1.42
CA ALA A 412 22.87 1.05 -0.79
C ALA A 412 23.08 1.86 0.51
N MET A 413 22.69 3.14 0.55
CA MET A 413 22.70 3.96 1.77
C MET A 413 21.79 3.37 2.85
N ILE A 414 20.52 3.06 2.53
CA ILE A 414 19.58 2.54 3.53
C ILE A 414 20.02 1.13 3.99
N ARG A 415 20.65 0.32 3.12
CA ARG A 415 21.32 -0.93 3.54
C ARG A 415 22.48 -0.68 4.49
N HIS A 416 23.33 0.32 4.23
CA HIS A 416 24.45 0.67 5.10
C HIS A 416 23.97 1.14 6.49
N ILE A 417 22.91 1.95 6.53
CA ILE A 417 22.25 2.34 7.80
C ILE A 417 21.69 1.10 8.51
N ALA A 418 20.95 0.22 7.81
CA ALA A 418 20.38 -0.99 8.40
C ALA A 418 21.44 -1.97 8.94
N GLU A 419 22.56 -2.12 8.23
CA GLU A 419 23.71 -2.93 8.67
C GLU A 419 24.43 -2.30 9.88
N GLY A 420 24.55 -0.96 9.91
CA GLY A 420 25.04 -0.24 11.09
C GLY A 420 24.10 -0.36 12.29
N ILE A 421 22.78 -0.34 12.10
CA ILE A 421 21.79 -0.61 13.16
C ILE A 421 21.95 -2.04 13.70
N ARG A 422 22.05 -3.03 12.80
CA ARG A 422 22.30 -4.44 13.15
C ARG A 422 23.56 -4.62 14.01
N LEU A 423 24.59 -3.81 13.78
CA LEU A 423 25.87 -3.88 14.48
C LEU A 423 26.00 -2.89 15.64
N ALA A 424 24.98 -2.08 15.93
CA ALA A 424 25.01 -0.94 16.85
C ALA A 424 26.09 0.13 16.54
N THR A 425 26.46 0.29 15.26
CA THR A 425 27.48 1.24 14.77
C THR A 425 26.94 2.36 13.87
N ALA A 426 25.63 2.37 13.56
CA ALA A 426 25.05 3.44 12.75
C ALA A 426 25.14 4.80 13.47
N LYS A 427 25.63 5.83 12.77
CA LYS A 427 25.68 7.22 13.25
C LYS A 427 24.31 7.90 13.14
N GLY A 428 24.16 9.05 13.81
CA GLY A 428 22.92 9.84 13.78
C GLY A 428 21.71 9.12 14.39
N SER A 429 21.92 8.35 15.47
CA SER A 429 20.87 7.61 16.18
C SER A 429 19.72 8.54 16.59
N HIS A 430 20.02 9.65 17.26
CA HIS A 430 19.03 10.63 17.68
C HIS A 430 18.26 11.24 16.50
N LEU A 431 18.91 11.61 15.39
CA LEU A 431 18.23 12.11 14.18
C LEU A 431 17.29 11.07 13.53
N LEU A 432 17.62 9.78 13.64
CA LEU A 432 16.87 8.68 13.02
C LEU A 432 15.71 8.19 13.90
N THR A 433 15.86 8.18 15.23
CA THR A 433 14.79 7.79 16.17
C THR A 433 13.86 8.95 16.53
N ALA A 434 14.29 10.21 16.35
CA ALA A 434 13.46 11.39 16.57
C ALA A 434 12.14 11.30 15.78
N SER A 435 11.04 11.44 16.51
CA SER A 435 9.70 11.11 16.06
C SER A 435 8.76 12.29 16.24
N ARG A 436 7.81 12.46 15.31
CA ARG A 436 6.74 13.45 15.48
C ARG A 436 5.61 12.82 16.30
N LEU A 437 5.37 13.33 17.49
CA LEU A 437 4.31 12.87 18.38
C LEU A 437 2.96 13.50 17.98
N ILE A 438 1.91 12.69 18.01
CA ILE A 438 0.51 13.13 17.96
C ILE A 438 -0.29 12.37 19.02
N ALA A 439 -1.41 12.94 19.45
CA ALA A 439 -2.44 12.22 20.18
C ALA A 439 -3.64 11.94 19.27
N LEU A 440 -4.22 10.76 19.42
CA LEU A 440 -5.56 10.43 18.93
C LEU A 440 -6.48 10.26 20.13
N GLU A 441 -7.70 10.79 20.03
CA GLU A 441 -8.73 10.54 21.04
C GLU A 441 -9.26 9.09 20.95
N LYS A 442 -9.91 8.64 22.02
CA LYS A 442 -10.64 7.38 22.11
C LYS A 442 -12.10 7.65 22.46
N ASP A 443 -12.95 6.70 22.10
CA ASP A 443 -14.37 6.66 22.48
C ASP A 443 -14.59 6.66 24.02
N ASP A 444 -13.56 6.30 24.82
CA ASP A 444 -13.57 6.36 26.30
C ASP A 444 -13.03 7.68 26.89
N GLY A 445 -12.84 8.71 26.06
CA GLY A 445 -12.30 10.03 26.44
C GLY A 445 -10.81 10.05 26.75
N GLY A 446 -10.14 8.88 26.81
CA GLY A 446 -8.70 8.80 26.98
C GLY A 446 -7.93 9.07 25.69
N ILE A 447 -6.64 9.39 25.81
CA ILE A 447 -5.75 9.58 24.65
C ILE A 447 -5.00 8.30 24.26
N ARG A 448 -4.57 8.23 23.00
CA ARG A 448 -3.58 7.29 22.47
C ARG A 448 -2.42 8.07 21.82
N PRO A 449 -1.22 8.08 22.41
CA PRO A 449 -0.04 8.68 21.78
C PRO A 449 0.41 7.84 20.57
N ILE A 450 0.83 8.50 19.49
CA ILE A 450 1.45 7.86 18.32
C ILE A 450 2.73 8.62 17.97
N ALA A 451 3.87 7.92 18.05
CA ALA A 451 5.18 8.42 17.69
C ALA A 451 5.47 8.09 16.21
N ILE A 452 5.42 9.12 15.35
CA ILE A 452 5.65 8.97 13.91
C ILE A 452 7.14 9.17 13.64
N GLY A 453 7.92 8.09 13.81
CA GLY A 453 9.35 8.06 13.54
C GLY A 453 9.71 8.23 12.07
N ASP A 454 11.00 8.35 11.76
CA ASP A 454 11.43 8.67 10.41
C ASP A 454 11.11 7.55 9.40
N MET A 455 10.93 7.88 8.12
CA MET A 455 10.71 6.86 7.08
C MET A 455 12.00 6.08 6.79
N ILE A 456 13.18 6.73 6.82
CA ILE A 456 14.47 6.08 6.57
C ILE A 456 14.77 5.06 7.67
N TYR A 457 14.63 5.47 8.93
CA TYR A 457 14.70 4.56 10.08
C TYR A 457 13.66 3.43 9.98
N ARG A 458 12.38 3.75 9.71
CA ARG A 458 11.33 2.72 9.60
C ARG A 458 11.59 1.69 8.50
N ILE A 459 12.19 2.08 7.36
CA ILE A 459 12.58 1.14 6.31
C ILE A 459 13.81 0.32 6.73
N ALA A 460 14.84 0.96 7.29
CA ALA A 460 16.07 0.29 7.73
C ALA A 460 15.76 -0.76 8.82
N MET A 461 15.08 -0.36 9.90
CA MET A 461 14.71 -1.24 11.01
C MET A 461 13.78 -2.37 10.57
N LYS A 462 12.82 -2.10 9.67
CA LYS A 462 11.97 -3.16 9.09
C LYS A 462 12.74 -4.16 8.25
N ALA A 463 13.84 -3.76 7.60
CA ALA A 463 14.75 -4.68 6.90
C ALA A 463 15.65 -5.48 7.87
N VAL A 464 16.05 -4.89 9.00
CA VAL A 464 16.72 -5.60 10.10
C VAL A 464 15.81 -6.70 10.66
N ILE A 465 14.58 -6.35 11.06
CA ILE A 465 13.56 -7.31 11.54
C ILE A 465 13.33 -8.41 10.49
N ALA A 466 13.11 -8.05 9.22
CA ALA A 466 12.85 -9.03 8.15
C ALA A 466 14.06 -9.93 7.79
N THR A 467 15.27 -9.63 8.30
CA THR A 467 16.48 -10.44 8.09
C THR A 467 16.80 -11.31 9.31
N LEU A 468 16.51 -10.80 10.52
CA LEU A 468 16.93 -11.41 11.78
C LEU A 468 15.83 -12.16 12.52
N PHE A 469 14.56 -11.75 12.39
CA PHE A 469 13.44 -12.36 13.09
C PHE A 469 13.30 -13.87 12.76
N ARG A 470 12.93 -14.65 13.78
CA ARG A 470 12.65 -16.07 13.70
C ARG A 470 11.40 -16.37 14.55
N PRO A 471 10.42 -17.19 14.09
CA PRO A 471 9.19 -17.46 14.84
C PRO A 471 9.43 -17.92 16.28
N GLU A 472 10.50 -18.67 16.50
CA GLU A 472 10.90 -19.26 17.79
C GLU A 472 11.34 -18.21 18.83
N MET A 473 11.58 -16.96 18.39
CA MET A 473 11.78 -15.80 19.28
C MET A 473 10.52 -15.46 20.07
N LEU A 474 9.35 -15.89 19.62
CA LEU A 474 8.06 -15.72 20.28
C LEU A 474 7.54 -17.06 20.82
N LEU A 475 6.57 -16.99 21.73
CA LEU A 475 5.74 -18.15 22.06
C LEU A 475 4.71 -18.38 20.93
N PRO A 476 4.38 -19.64 20.55
CA PRO A 476 3.43 -19.87 19.46
C PRO A 476 1.96 -19.54 19.84
N ASN A 477 1.68 -19.26 21.12
CA ASN A 477 0.40 -18.73 21.60
C ASN A 477 0.31 -17.19 21.59
N GLN A 478 1.37 -16.47 21.16
CA GLN A 478 1.34 -15.02 20.94
C GLN A 478 1.10 -14.73 19.45
N LEU A 479 -0.15 -14.38 19.14
CA LEU A 479 -0.74 -14.33 17.80
C LEU A 479 -0.67 -12.94 17.16
N GLY A 480 -0.19 -11.92 17.89
CA GLY A 480 -0.11 -10.54 17.43
C GLY A 480 1.04 -10.26 16.45
N VAL A 481 2.10 -11.08 16.46
CA VAL A 481 3.31 -10.88 15.64
C VAL A 481 3.64 -12.15 14.86
N SER A 482 3.89 -12.00 13.55
CA SER A 482 4.23 -13.08 12.62
C SER A 482 3.20 -14.22 12.44
N SER A 483 2.01 -14.13 13.04
CA SER A 483 0.87 -15.04 12.77
C SER A 483 -0.05 -14.47 11.68
N PRO A 484 -0.07 -15.01 10.44
CA PRO A 484 -0.79 -14.41 9.31
C PRO A 484 -2.32 -14.56 9.42
N GLY A 485 -2.96 -13.61 10.10
CA GLY A 485 -4.38 -13.69 10.45
C GLY A 485 -4.61 -14.23 11.87
N GLY A 486 -3.68 -14.01 12.80
CA GLY A 486 -3.73 -14.50 14.18
C GLY A 486 -4.95 -14.11 15.03
N VAL A 487 -5.82 -13.22 14.55
CA VAL A 487 -7.14 -12.95 15.15
C VAL A 487 -8.10 -14.13 14.93
N GLU A 488 -8.05 -14.77 13.77
CA GLU A 488 -8.89 -15.91 13.41
C GLU A 488 -8.73 -17.13 14.36
N PRO A 489 -7.53 -17.67 14.64
CA PRO A 489 -7.38 -18.81 15.55
C PRO A 489 -7.75 -18.47 17.00
N ALA A 490 -7.56 -17.22 17.45
CA ALA A 490 -8.07 -16.76 18.74
C ALA A 490 -9.60 -16.84 18.81
N ILE A 491 -10.29 -16.30 17.79
CA ILE A 491 -11.75 -16.37 17.66
C ILE A 491 -12.24 -17.81 17.57
N PHE A 492 -11.59 -18.68 16.79
CA PHE A 492 -12.00 -20.08 16.66
C PHE A 492 -11.74 -20.90 17.91
N ALA A 493 -10.67 -20.63 18.68
CA ALA A 493 -10.43 -21.26 19.97
C ALA A 493 -11.53 -20.89 20.97
N LEU A 494 -11.81 -19.59 21.14
CA LEU A 494 -12.92 -19.09 21.97
C LEU A 494 -14.28 -19.66 21.54
N GLN A 495 -14.55 -19.71 20.23
CA GLN A 495 -15.79 -20.27 19.69
C GLN A 495 -15.91 -21.77 19.92
N SER A 496 -14.82 -22.53 19.78
CA SER A 496 -14.84 -23.97 20.05
C SER A 496 -15.12 -24.28 21.52
N VAL A 497 -14.61 -23.46 22.45
CA VAL A 497 -14.91 -23.60 23.89
C VAL A 497 -16.32 -23.14 24.24
N ILE A 498 -16.75 -21.96 23.81
CA ILE A 498 -18.08 -21.41 24.10
C ILE A 498 -19.20 -22.29 23.49
N MET A 499 -18.95 -22.97 22.38
CA MET A 499 -19.94 -23.78 21.65
C MET A 499 -19.73 -25.29 21.77
N SER A 500 -18.87 -25.75 22.70
CA SER A 500 -18.70 -27.17 23.05
C SER A 500 -19.40 -27.49 24.36
N ASP A 501 -19.87 -28.73 24.51
CA ASP A 501 -20.42 -29.28 25.75
C ASP A 501 -19.33 -29.76 26.73
N SER A 502 -18.06 -29.65 26.36
CA SER A 502 -16.91 -29.98 27.21
C SER A 502 -16.90 -29.19 28.53
N THR A 503 -16.45 -29.85 29.59
CA THR A 503 -16.22 -29.28 30.93
C THR A 503 -14.72 -29.17 31.27
N GLU A 504 -13.83 -29.15 30.26
CA GLU A 504 -12.38 -28.92 30.47
C GLU A 504 -12.10 -27.50 30.99
N PHE A 505 -12.89 -26.52 30.53
CA PHE A 505 -12.81 -25.11 30.88
C PHE A 505 -14.15 -24.59 31.39
N ASP A 506 -14.11 -23.68 32.36
CA ASP A 506 -15.27 -23.09 33.03
C ASP A 506 -15.39 -21.58 32.80
N THR A 507 -14.26 -20.88 32.73
CA THR A 507 -14.20 -19.43 32.56
C THR A 507 -13.39 -19.03 31.33
N ILE A 508 -13.70 -17.85 30.81
CA ILE A 508 -12.87 -17.13 29.86
C ILE A 508 -12.54 -15.77 30.47
N THR A 509 -11.26 -15.53 30.69
CA THR A 509 -10.73 -14.32 31.32
C THR A 509 -9.90 -13.55 30.30
N SER A 510 -10.26 -12.29 30.04
CA SER A 510 -9.54 -11.37 29.15
C SER A 510 -8.88 -10.27 30.00
N ALA A 511 -7.57 -10.09 29.87
CA ALA A 511 -6.77 -9.12 30.62
C ALA A 511 -6.26 -7.98 29.72
N ASP A 512 -6.09 -6.79 30.32
CA ASP A 512 -5.71 -5.52 29.69
C ASP A 512 -4.52 -4.92 30.47
N GLU A 513 -3.40 -4.60 29.79
CA GLU A 513 -2.20 -4.01 30.40
C GLU A 513 -2.29 -2.46 30.37
N SER A 514 -2.23 -1.81 31.55
CA SER A 514 -2.24 -0.36 31.66
C SER A 514 -1.05 0.28 30.92
N ASN A 515 -1.35 1.00 29.83
CA ASN A 515 -0.35 1.68 28.99
C ASN A 515 0.76 0.75 28.43
N ALA A 516 0.46 -0.56 28.31
CA ALA A 516 1.33 -1.68 27.94
C ALA A 516 2.65 -1.31 27.24
N PHE A 517 2.57 -0.83 25.99
CA PHE A 517 3.71 -0.50 25.13
C PHE A 517 4.69 0.51 25.76
N ASN A 518 4.19 1.55 26.43
CA ASN A 518 5.01 2.63 26.97
C ASN A 518 5.47 2.36 28.42
N ASN A 519 4.72 1.57 29.19
CA ASN A 519 5.07 1.21 30.57
C ASN A 519 6.10 0.06 30.66
N ARG A 520 6.20 -0.81 29.63
CA ARG A 520 7.09 -1.99 29.65
C ARG A 520 8.54 -1.61 29.96
N ASP A 521 9.14 -2.21 30.98
CA ASP A 521 10.51 -1.88 31.36
C ASP A 521 11.55 -2.27 30.29
N ARG A 522 12.44 -1.33 29.94
CA ARG A 522 13.49 -1.55 28.95
C ARG A 522 14.57 -2.53 29.39
N THR A 523 14.85 -2.66 30.69
CA THR A 523 15.79 -3.68 31.21
C THR A 523 15.22 -5.09 31.02
N THR A 524 13.91 -5.23 31.23
CA THR A 524 13.13 -6.45 31.01
C THR A 524 13.06 -6.78 29.52
N ILE A 525 12.88 -5.78 28.64
CA ILE A 525 13.02 -5.94 27.19
C ILE A 525 14.44 -6.41 26.82
N ALA A 526 15.49 -5.77 27.34
CA ALA A 526 16.88 -6.13 27.05
C ALA A 526 17.23 -7.57 27.46
N THR A 527 16.82 -7.97 28.67
CA THR A 527 16.98 -9.34 29.19
C THR A 527 16.21 -10.36 28.35
N ALA A 528 14.95 -10.08 28.00
CA ALA A 528 14.16 -10.98 27.15
C ALA A 528 14.73 -11.09 25.72
N VAL A 529 15.23 -9.99 25.15
CA VAL A 529 15.91 -10.01 23.84
C VAL A 529 17.21 -10.81 23.91
N LEU A 530 18.02 -10.69 24.97
CA LEU A 530 19.20 -11.54 25.16
C LEU A 530 18.82 -13.03 25.20
N ASN A 531 17.78 -13.39 25.94
CA ASN A 531 17.40 -14.79 26.18
C ASN A 531 16.71 -15.45 24.98
N TYR A 532 15.75 -14.77 24.35
CA TYR A 532 14.89 -15.36 23.32
C TYR A 532 15.19 -14.87 21.89
N ALA A 533 15.85 -13.73 21.73
CA ALA A 533 16.11 -13.12 20.42
C ALA A 533 17.52 -12.50 20.27
N PRO A 534 18.62 -13.19 20.67
CA PRO A 534 19.93 -12.57 20.87
C PRO A 534 20.50 -11.85 19.64
N THR A 535 20.13 -12.26 18.42
CA THR A 535 20.55 -11.60 17.17
C THR A 535 19.99 -10.18 17.01
N LEU A 536 18.90 -9.83 17.71
CA LEU A 536 18.28 -8.50 17.71
C LEU A 536 18.82 -7.58 18.82
N LEU A 537 19.71 -8.06 19.69
CA LEU A 537 20.12 -7.30 20.88
C LEU A 537 20.82 -5.98 20.51
N GLN A 538 21.78 -6.01 19.58
CA GLN A 538 22.48 -4.80 19.11
C GLN A 538 21.53 -3.78 18.48
N ALA A 539 20.60 -4.24 17.63
CA ALA A 539 19.61 -3.37 16.98
C ALA A 539 18.61 -2.76 17.98
N SER A 540 18.26 -3.51 19.03
CA SER A 540 17.38 -3.05 20.10
C SER A 540 18.08 -2.02 21.00
N ALA A 541 19.33 -2.30 21.39
CA ALA A 541 20.16 -1.38 22.17
C ALA A 541 20.41 -0.06 21.41
N TRP A 542 20.73 -0.14 20.12
CA TRP A 542 20.94 1.05 19.28
C TRP A 542 19.68 1.95 19.20
N ALA A 543 18.48 1.36 19.24
CA ALA A 543 17.22 2.09 19.16
C ALA A 543 16.68 2.58 20.52
N LEU A 544 16.99 1.87 21.63
CA LEU A 544 16.29 2.04 22.92
C LEU A 544 17.20 2.28 24.14
N ASN A 545 18.53 2.15 24.04
CA ASN A 545 19.42 2.38 25.19
C ASN A 545 19.47 3.85 25.64
N HIS A 546 19.14 4.78 24.74
CA HIS A 546 19.08 6.22 25.03
C HIS A 546 17.70 6.80 24.72
N PRO A 547 17.33 7.96 25.31
CA PRO A 547 16.03 8.58 25.04
C PRO A 547 15.90 9.03 23.57
N ALA A 548 14.74 8.75 22.98
CA ALA A 548 14.37 9.28 21.66
C ALA A 548 13.49 10.53 21.80
N LEU A 549 13.73 11.54 20.95
CA LEU A 549 13.02 12.83 21.01
C LEU A 549 11.62 12.73 20.37
N LEU A 550 10.58 13.08 21.12
CA LEU A 550 9.18 13.07 20.69
C LEU A 550 8.67 14.50 20.50
N VAL A 551 8.75 15.03 19.28
CA VAL A 551 8.46 16.44 18.96
C VAL A 551 6.98 16.66 18.64
N LEU A 552 6.37 17.64 19.30
CA LEU A 552 4.98 18.07 19.18
C LEU A 552 4.81 19.14 18.08
N SER A 553 3.56 19.50 17.75
CA SER A 553 3.27 20.40 16.62
C SER A 553 3.60 21.88 16.84
N ASP A 554 3.86 22.30 18.08
CA ASP A 554 4.34 23.64 18.44
C ASP A 554 5.88 23.72 18.56
N GLY A 555 6.59 22.60 18.37
CA GLY A 555 8.04 22.49 18.54
C GLY A 555 8.50 22.12 19.96
N THR A 556 7.60 22.00 20.94
CA THR A 556 7.94 21.39 22.24
C THR A 556 8.21 19.88 22.07
N ALA A 557 8.88 19.25 23.02
CA ALA A 557 9.24 17.83 22.91
C ALA A 557 9.18 17.10 24.26
N LEU A 558 8.98 15.78 24.19
CA LEU A 558 9.07 14.85 25.32
C LEU A 558 10.17 13.81 25.05
N ALA A 559 10.63 13.12 26.10
CA ALA A 559 11.62 12.04 25.99
C ALA A 559 10.93 10.67 26.03
N SER A 560 11.21 9.80 25.05
CA SER A 560 10.87 8.38 25.12
C SER A 560 12.00 7.61 25.81
N ALA A 561 11.91 7.49 27.13
CA ALA A 561 12.93 6.84 27.97
C ALA A 561 12.54 5.44 28.50
N GLN A 562 11.24 5.15 28.71
CA GLN A 562 10.74 3.80 29.00
C GLN A 562 10.06 3.17 27.78
N GLY A 563 9.79 1.86 27.81
CA GLY A 563 8.93 1.16 26.84
C GLY A 563 9.37 1.24 25.39
N VAL A 564 8.39 1.05 24.50
CA VAL A 564 8.53 1.06 23.04
C VAL A 564 7.46 1.93 22.39
N CYS A 565 7.91 2.90 21.60
CA CYS A 565 7.06 3.89 20.93
C CYS A 565 5.94 3.29 20.06
N GLN A 566 4.67 3.60 20.37
CA GLN A 566 3.54 3.26 19.51
C GLN A 566 3.68 3.89 18.10
N GLY A 567 4.04 3.08 17.11
CA GLY A 567 4.33 3.51 15.74
C GLY A 567 5.71 3.09 15.21
N ASP A 568 6.60 2.64 16.11
CA ASP A 568 7.91 2.08 15.78
C ASP A 568 7.80 0.63 15.20
N PRO A 569 8.63 0.22 14.21
CA PRO A 569 8.60 -1.14 13.66
C PRO A 569 8.97 -2.25 14.65
N LEU A 570 9.80 -1.97 15.66
CA LEU A 570 10.18 -2.92 16.70
C LEU A 570 9.10 -3.13 17.75
N ALA A 571 8.22 -2.15 17.97
CA ALA A 571 7.41 -2.06 19.19
C ALA A 571 6.63 -3.34 19.51
N SER A 572 5.80 -3.83 18.59
CA SER A 572 5.02 -5.06 18.78
C SER A 572 5.91 -6.29 19.00
N LEU A 573 7.05 -6.38 18.29
CA LEU A 573 7.96 -7.52 18.40
C LEU A 573 8.67 -7.55 19.76
N LEU A 574 9.24 -6.42 20.20
CA LEU A 574 9.96 -6.33 21.47
C LEU A 574 9.01 -6.44 22.66
N TYR A 575 7.81 -5.85 22.57
CA TYR A 575 6.75 -6.06 23.54
C TYR A 575 6.44 -7.56 23.69
N SER A 576 6.08 -8.24 22.59
CA SER A 576 5.75 -9.68 22.61
C SER A 576 6.92 -10.61 23.00
N ILE A 577 8.18 -10.24 22.74
CA ILE A 577 9.36 -10.93 23.28
C ILE A 577 9.43 -10.75 24.81
N SER A 578 9.27 -9.52 25.30
CA SER A 578 9.34 -9.20 26.73
C SER A 578 8.17 -9.74 27.57
N GLN A 579 7.06 -10.10 26.92
CA GLN A 579 5.88 -10.72 27.53
C GLN A 579 6.05 -12.23 27.78
N ARG A 580 7.02 -12.88 27.12
CA ARG A 580 7.23 -14.34 27.21
C ARG A 580 7.40 -14.85 28.64
N PRO A 581 8.26 -14.28 29.51
CA PRO A 581 8.45 -14.78 30.87
C PRO A 581 7.15 -14.75 31.68
N THR A 582 6.31 -13.72 31.48
CA THR A 582 5.03 -13.55 32.16
C THR A 582 4.03 -14.63 31.74
N ILE A 583 3.91 -14.92 30.43
CA ILE A 583 3.04 -16.00 29.92
C ILE A 583 3.58 -17.38 30.34
N GLU A 584 4.91 -17.58 30.29
CA GLU A 584 5.59 -18.79 30.77
C GLU A 584 5.45 -18.96 32.31
N ALA A 585 5.21 -17.88 33.07
CA ALA A 585 4.91 -17.93 34.51
C ALA A 585 3.43 -18.26 34.79
N LEU A 586 2.50 -17.59 34.11
CA LEU A 586 1.07 -17.87 34.23
C LEU A 586 0.74 -19.32 33.87
N GLN A 587 1.32 -19.85 32.78
CA GLN A 587 1.07 -21.23 32.35
C GLN A 587 1.67 -22.28 33.31
N ARG A 588 2.65 -21.90 34.15
CA ARG A 588 3.14 -22.73 35.27
C ARG A 588 2.23 -22.70 36.49
N LYS A 589 1.62 -21.55 36.81
CA LYS A 589 0.66 -21.40 37.91
C LYS A 589 -0.74 -21.93 37.56
N LEU A 590 -1.09 -21.95 36.28
CA LEU A 590 -2.36 -22.45 35.72
C LEU A 590 -2.12 -23.59 34.71
N PRO A 591 -1.66 -24.79 35.15
CA PRO A 591 -1.22 -25.86 34.25
C PRO A 591 -2.35 -26.55 33.46
N ASN A 592 -3.59 -26.57 33.96
CA ASN A 592 -4.73 -27.18 33.24
C ASN A 592 -5.39 -26.20 32.26
N SER A 593 -5.28 -24.90 32.53
CA SER A 593 -5.80 -23.80 31.72
C SER A 593 -5.01 -23.61 30.42
N ARG A 594 -5.56 -22.81 29.49
CA ARG A 594 -4.89 -22.46 28.22
C ARG A 594 -4.76 -20.95 28.08
N ILE A 595 -3.55 -20.49 27.81
CA ILE A 595 -3.24 -19.07 27.69
C ILE A 595 -2.84 -18.76 26.26
N PHE A 596 -3.35 -17.66 25.71
CA PHE A 596 -2.92 -17.11 24.42
C PHE A 596 -3.12 -15.59 24.40
N ALA A 597 -2.38 -14.89 23.55
CA ALA A 597 -2.41 -13.43 23.46
C ALA A 597 -2.46 -12.95 22.03
N TYR A 598 -3.05 -11.78 21.80
CA TYR A 598 -2.91 -11.00 20.56
C TYR A 598 -2.32 -9.64 20.92
N LEU A 599 -0.99 -9.53 20.86
CA LEU A 599 -0.24 -8.40 21.46
C LEU A 599 -0.56 -8.30 22.96
N ASP A 600 -1.15 -7.18 23.39
CA ASP A 600 -1.58 -6.84 24.74
C ASP A 600 -2.96 -7.44 25.13
N ASP A 601 -3.78 -7.87 24.17
CA ASP A 601 -5.03 -8.62 24.44
C ASP A 601 -4.70 -10.05 24.90
N LEU A 602 -4.62 -10.29 26.22
CA LEU A 602 -4.32 -11.60 26.82
C LEU A 602 -5.62 -12.35 27.18
N TYR A 603 -5.70 -13.64 26.83
CA TYR A 603 -6.84 -14.51 27.12
C TYR A 603 -6.41 -15.78 27.87
N VAL A 604 -7.22 -16.17 28.86
CA VAL A 604 -7.09 -17.43 29.61
C VAL A 604 -8.40 -18.20 29.52
N LEU A 605 -8.32 -19.45 29.09
CA LEU A 605 -9.38 -20.46 29.20
C LEU A 605 -9.17 -21.20 30.53
N GLY A 606 -9.90 -20.80 31.56
CA GLY A 606 -9.68 -21.24 32.94
C GLY A 606 -10.31 -22.61 33.23
N SER A 607 -9.56 -23.51 33.85
CA SER A 607 -10.04 -24.85 34.26
C SER A 607 -10.26 -24.94 35.77
N ARG A 608 -11.32 -25.64 36.23
CA ARG A 608 -11.61 -25.88 37.66
C ARG A 608 -10.49 -26.57 38.46
N LYS A 609 -9.49 -27.12 37.77
CA LYS A 609 -8.34 -27.82 38.35
C LYS A 609 -7.20 -26.88 38.76
N ASP A 610 -7.25 -25.62 38.33
CA ASP A 610 -6.27 -24.59 38.66
C ASP A 610 -6.86 -23.60 39.69
N PRO A 611 -6.02 -22.78 40.36
CA PRO A 611 -6.49 -21.67 41.18
C PRO A 611 -7.28 -20.62 40.39
N GLU A 612 -7.96 -19.71 41.10
CA GLU A 612 -8.69 -18.60 40.47
C GLU A 612 -7.79 -17.75 39.57
N VAL A 613 -8.23 -17.55 38.33
CA VAL A 613 -7.40 -16.95 37.28
C VAL A 613 -7.06 -15.48 37.56
N LYS A 614 -8.00 -14.69 38.08
CA LYS A 614 -7.78 -13.26 38.38
C LYS A 614 -6.73 -13.00 39.47
N PRO A 615 -6.76 -13.63 40.66
CA PRO A 615 -5.68 -13.51 41.64
C PRO A 615 -4.31 -13.88 41.05
N VAL A 616 -4.21 -14.99 40.31
CA VAL A 616 -2.95 -15.44 39.70
C VAL A 616 -2.46 -14.47 38.62
N LEU A 617 -3.36 -13.88 37.83
CA LEU A 617 -3.03 -12.80 36.88
C LEU A 617 -2.45 -11.58 37.61
N LEU A 618 -3.13 -11.09 38.65
CA LEU A 618 -2.70 -9.89 39.39
C LEU A 618 -1.34 -10.10 40.08
N GLU A 619 -1.16 -11.24 40.75
CA GLU A 619 0.11 -11.63 41.37
C GLU A 619 1.24 -11.69 40.34
N THR A 620 1.04 -12.42 39.24
CA THR A 620 2.09 -12.64 38.24
C THR A 620 2.39 -11.40 37.40
N PHE A 621 1.42 -10.52 37.19
CA PHE A 621 1.68 -9.20 36.59
C PHE A 621 2.54 -8.34 37.54
N THR A 622 2.23 -8.35 38.84
CA THR A 622 3.00 -7.62 39.86
C THR A 622 4.44 -8.15 39.97
N GLU A 623 4.65 -9.48 40.01
CA GLU A 623 5.97 -10.13 39.97
C GLU A 623 6.82 -9.70 38.76
N HIS A 624 6.18 -9.38 37.63
CA HIS A 624 6.83 -8.98 36.38
C HIS A 624 6.87 -7.45 36.18
N ASN A 625 6.55 -6.64 37.20
CA ASN A 625 6.45 -5.18 37.15
C ASN A 625 5.46 -4.65 36.10
N LEU A 626 4.28 -5.27 36.02
CA LEU A 626 3.20 -4.92 35.08
C LEU A 626 1.95 -4.47 35.83
N GLU A 627 1.31 -3.42 35.32
CA GLU A 627 0.08 -2.87 35.86
C GLU A 627 -1.13 -3.51 35.14
N LEU A 628 -1.84 -4.41 35.83
CA LEU A 628 -3.06 -5.04 35.32
C LEU A 628 -4.25 -4.08 35.46
N ASN A 629 -4.91 -3.75 34.36
CA ASN A 629 -6.07 -2.87 34.37
C ASN A 629 -7.32 -3.62 34.84
N MET A 630 -7.57 -3.59 36.15
CA MET A 630 -8.68 -4.30 36.79
C MET A 630 -10.08 -3.83 36.34
N HIS A 631 -10.21 -2.64 35.74
CA HIS A 631 -11.50 -2.16 35.20
C HIS A 631 -11.81 -2.70 33.79
N LYS A 632 -10.78 -3.04 33.01
CA LYS A 632 -10.94 -3.63 31.66
C LYS A 632 -10.75 -5.14 31.66
N THR A 633 -10.03 -5.68 32.64
CA THR A 633 -9.87 -7.13 32.87
C THR A 633 -11.20 -7.76 33.30
N LYS A 634 -11.68 -8.73 32.52
CA LYS A 634 -13.01 -9.33 32.66
C LYS A 634 -12.92 -10.85 32.65
N GLU A 635 -13.90 -11.47 33.26
CA GLU A 635 -14.00 -12.93 33.39
C GLU A 635 -15.47 -13.30 33.30
N HIS A 636 -15.74 -14.34 32.53
CA HIS A 636 -17.08 -14.77 32.16
C HIS A 636 -17.16 -16.28 32.28
N LYS A 637 -18.24 -16.83 32.83
CA LYS A 637 -18.49 -18.27 32.77
C LYS A 637 -18.85 -18.66 31.35
N ILE A 638 -18.36 -19.81 30.90
CA ILE A 638 -18.66 -20.34 29.56
C ILE A 638 -20.15 -20.63 29.39
N GLU A 639 -20.84 -21.04 30.46
CA GLU A 639 -22.30 -21.21 30.50
C GLU A 639 -23.04 -19.90 30.20
N ASP A 640 -22.66 -18.79 30.83
CA ASP A 640 -23.24 -17.46 30.55
C ASP A 640 -22.97 -17.05 29.09
N LEU A 641 -21.76 -17.33 28.57
CA LEU A 641 -21.38 -17.00 27.19
C LEU A 641 -22.12 -17.83 26.12
N ARG A 642 -22.66 -19.01 26.45
CA ARG A 642 -23.56 -19.77 25.55
C ARG A 642 -24.85 -19.00 25.27
N THR A 643 -25.30 -18.13 26.18
CA THR A 643 -26.55 -17.35 26.05
C THR A 643 -26.31 -15.87 25.69
N THR A 644 -25.25 -15.26 26.22
CA THR A 644 -24.92 -13.85 26.02
C THR A 644 -23.98 -13.60 24.84
N GLY A 645 -23.02 -14.50 24.61
CA GLY A 645 -21.94 -14.34 23.64
C GLY A 645 -20.83 -13.37 24.08
N LEU A 646 -19.71 -13.39 23.35
CA LEU A 646 -18.49 -12.65 23.66
C LEU A 646 -18.10 -11.73 22.48
N PRO A 647 -18.10 -10.39 22.64
CA PRO A 647 -17.46 -9.49 21.69
C PRO A 647 -15.93 -9.57 21.86
N VAL A 648 -15.19 -9.89 20.80
CA VAL A 648 -13.75 -10.16 20.88
C VAL A 648 -13.01 -9.79 19.59
N LEU A 649 -11.85 -9.13 19.71
CA LEU A 649 -10.94 -8.75 18.62
C LEU A 649 -11.64 -8.13 17.38
N GLY A 650 -12.68 -7.32 17.60
CA GLY A 650 -13.46 -6.67 16.54
C GLY A 650 -14.56 -7.51 15.87
N SER A 651 -14.75 -8.75 16.33
CA SER A 651 -15.78 -9.72 15.93
C SER A 651 -16.68 -10.10 17.12
N PHE A 652 -17.51 -11.14 16.97
CA PHE A 652 -18.42 -11.64 18.00
C PHE A 652 -18.58 -13.17 17.95
N VAL A 653 -18.53 -13.82 19.11
CA VAL A 653 -18.64 -15.27 19.29
C VAL A 653 -19.90 -15.63 20.11
N GLY A 654 -20.54 -16.76 19.81
CA GLY A 654 -21.65 -17.30 20.61
C GLY A 654 -22.97 -17.43 19.83
N PRO A 655 -24.14 -17.27 20.50
CA PRO A 655 -25.44 -17.69 19.97
C PRO A 655 -25.92 -16.84 18.78
N ARG A 656 -26.79 -17.44 17.95
CA ARG A 656 -27.28 -16.84 16.70
C ARG A 656 -27.92 -15.46 16.90
N ALA A 657 -28.72 -15.28 17.96
CA ALA A 657 -29.41 -14.03 18.25
C ALA A 657 -28.42 -12.88 18.50
N ALA A 658 -27.46 -13.08 19.40
CA ALA A 658 -26.43 -12.08 19.70
C ALA A 658 -25.53 -11.77 18.49
N ARG A 659 -25.14 -12.80 17.71
CA ARG A 659 -24.43 -12.60 16.42
C ARG A 659 -25.26 -11.81 15.40
N LYS A 660 -26.58 -12.01 15.34
CA LYS A 660 -27.49 -11.25 14.49
C LYS A 660 -27.50 -9.76 14.88
N THR A 661 -27.73 -9.46 16.16
CA THR A 661 -27.72 -8.09 16.70
C THR A 661 -26.37 -7.39 16.56
N PHE A 662 -25.25 -8.12 16.67
CA PHE A 662 -23.92 -7.57 16.41
C PHE A 662 -23.74 -7.19 14.94
N LEU A 663 -24.11 -8.08 14.01
CA LEU A 663 -23.95 -7.83 12.58
C LEU A 663 -24.89 -6.72 12.07
N GLU A 664 -26.12 -6.65 12.58
CA GLU A 664 -27.06 -5.55 12.34
C GLU A 664 -26.42 -4.20 12.65
N LYS A 665 -25.91 -4.00 13.88
CA LYS A 665 -25.22 -2.75 14.28
C LYS A 665 -24.01 -2.41 13.40
N LYS A 666 -23.29 -3.40 12.87
CA LYS A 666 -22.16 -3.18 11.94
C LYS A 666 -22.66 -2.78 10.54
N ILE A 667 -23.77 -3.35 10.09
CA ILE A 667 -24.44 -3.01 8.83
C ILE A 667 -25.11 -1.63 8.92
N ASP A 668 -25.65 -1.23 10.07
CA ASP A 668 -26.22 0.11 10.27
C ASP A 668 -25.13 1.20 10.18
N LYS A 669 -23.96 1.00 10.80
CA LYS A 669 -22.80 1.90 10.61
C LYS A 669 -22.34 1.89 9.14
N TYR A 670 -22.33 0.73 8.48
CA TYR A 670 -21.99 0.63 7.06
C TYR A 670 -22.98 1.42 6.16
N ASN A 671 -24.28 1.31 6.44
CA ASN A 671 -25.34 1.97 5.72
C ASN A 671 -25.29 3.50 5.90
N SER A 672 -25.02 4.02 7.11
CA SER A 672 -24.88 5.47 7.32
C SER A 672 -23.65 6.05 6.59
N ILE A 673 -22.56 5.29 6.51
CA ILE A 673 -21.39 5.64 5.68
C ILE A 673 -21.77 5.63 4.18
N LEU A 674 -22.49 4.62 3.69
CA LEU A 674 -22.97 4.56 2.30
C LEU A 674 -23.95 5.70 1.95
N LEU A 675 -24.77 6.14 2.89
CA LEU A 675 -25.62 7.34 2.73
C LEU A 675 -24.76 8.61 2.66
N THR A 676 -23.73 8.72 3.49
CA THR A 676 -22.79 9.86 3.49
C THR A 676 -22.08 10.01 2.13
N LEU A 677 -21.76 8.90 1.45
CA LEU A 677 -21.19 8.93 0.09
C LEU A 677 -22.08 9.63 -0.95
N ARG A 678 -23.39 9.76 -0.72
CA ARG A 678 -24.30 10.50 -1.63
C ARG A 678 -24.07 12.01 -1.61
N THR A 679 -23.39 12.54 -0.58
CA THR A 679 -23.04 13.98 -0.46
C THR A 679 -21.73 14.35 -1.16
N LEU A 680 -20.96 13.36 -1.61
CA LEU A 680 -19.65 13.56 -2.24
C LEU A 680 -19.78 13.60 -3.77
N PRO A 681 -18.88 14.31 -4.49
CA PRO A 681 -18.80 14.20 -5.93
C PRO A 681 -18.57 12.74 -6.35
N LYS A 682 -19.21 12.29 -7.43
CA LYS A 682 -19.33 10.87 -7.77
C LYS A 682 -18.00 10.15 -7.97
N GLN A 683 -16.94 10.85 -8.41
CA GLN A 683 -15.59 10.28 -8.46
C GLN A 683 -15.11 9.87 -7.06
N HIS A 684 -15.29 10.75 -6.07
CA HIS A 684 -14.91 10.51 -4.68
C HIS A 684 -15.72 9.36 -4.09
N ALA A 685 -17.05 9.38 -4.29
CA ALA A 685 -17.95 8.33 -3.84
C ALA A 685 -17.56 6.94 -4.40
N LEU A 686 -17.30 6.84 -5.70
CA LEU A 686 -16.92 5.59 -6.37
C LEU A 686 -15.55 5.07 -5.91
N LEU A 687 -14.56 5.95 -5.79
CA LEU A 687 -13.22 5.60 -5.31
C LEU A 687 -13.23 5.12 -3.85
N LEU A 688 -13.97 5.80 -2.97
CA LEU A 688 -14.09 5.42 -1.56
C LEU A 688 -14.85 4.10 -1.39
N LEU A 689 -15.96 3.92 -2.13
CA LEU A 689 -16.74 2.69 -2.15
C LEU A 689 -15.89 1.47 -2.54
N LYS A 690 -15.23 1.53 -3.70
CA LYS A 690 -14.36 0.46 -4.25
C LYS A 690 -13.05 0.30 -3.48
N GLY A 691 -12.51 1.39 -2.94
CA GLY A 691 -11.15 1.44 -2.41
C GLY A 691 -11.02 1.10 -0.92
N SER A 692 -12.07 1.29 -0.12
CA SER A 692 -12.00 1.05 1.32
C SER A 692 -13.34 0.69 1.96
N ILE A 693 -14.44 1.39 1.63
CA ILE A 693 -15.70 1.29 2.39
C ILE A 693 -16.32 -0.12 2.25
N ASN A 694 -16.41 -0.69 1.05
CA ASN A 694 -16.84 -2.07 0.84
C ASN A 694 -15.90 -3.13 1.48
N HIS A 695 -14.78 -2.74 2.08
CA HIS A 695 -13.90 -3.65 2.83
C HIS A 695 -14.06 -3.57 4.35
N LEU A 696 -14.91 -2.68 4.87
CA LEU A 696 -15.11 -2.48 6.33
C LEU A 696 -15.73 -3.68 7.05
N LEU A 697 -16.45 -4.55 6.35
CA LEU A 697 -17.04 -5.79 6.88
C LEU A 697 -16.21 -7.04 6.50
N ARG A 698 -15.06 -6.87 5.83
CA ARG A 698 -14.32 -7.97 5.20
C ARG A 698 -13.66 -8.93 6.18
N HIS A 699 -13.30 -8.47 7.39
CA HIS A 699 -12.76 -9.34 8.44
C HIS A 699 -13.85 -10.27 9.01
N LEU A 700 -15.08 -9.75 9.18
CA LEU A 700 -16.22 -10.56 9.64
C LEU A 700 -16.52 -11.72 8.68
N LEU A 701 -16.31 -11.57 7.37
CA LEU A 701 -16.43 -12.66 6.38
C LEU A 701 -15.45 -13.84 6.62
N ARG A 702 -14.40 -13.65 7.43
CA ARG A 702 -13.44 -14.68 7.85
C ARG A 702 -13.60 -15.13 9.31
N GLN A 703 -14.36 -14.39 10.11
CA GLN A 703 -14.33 -14.46 11.58
C GLN A 703 -15.69 -14.67 12.24
N LEU A 704 -16.79 -14.24 11.61
CA LEU A 704 -18.13 -14.33 12.16
C LEU A 704 -18.87 -15.52 11.55
N ASP A 705 -19.33 -16.46 12.38
CA ASP A 705 -20.11 -17.62 11.94
C ASP A 705 -21.33 -17.17 11.11
N PRO A 706 -21.40 -17.49 9.81
CA PRO A 706 -22.45 -17.02 8.92
C PRO A 706 -23.76 -17.81 9.05
N ARG A 707 -23.80 -18.90 9.84
CA ARG A 707 -25.01 -19.73 10.02
C ARG A 707 -26.18 -18.88 10.52
N GLY A 708 -27.18 -18.74 9.65
CA GLY A 708 -28.41 -18.01 9.93
C GLY A 708 -28.32 -16.49 9.82
N LEU A 709 -27.29 -15.94 9.16
CA LEU A 709 -27.07 -14.50 8.95
C LEU A 709 -27.19 -14.04 7.48
N THR A 710 -27.58 -14.93 6.55
CA THR A 710 -27.60 -14.67 5.09
C THR A 710 -28.42 -13.43 4.71
N GLU A 711 -29.58 -13.23 5.34
CA GLU A 711 -30.47 -12.07 5.14
C GLU A 711 -29.75 -10.74 5.39
N LEU A 712 -28.93 -10.66 6.43
CA LEU A 712 -28.17 -9.46 6.78
C LEU A 712 -27.07 -9.18 5.74
N TRP A 713 -26.36 -10.21 5.29
CA TRP A 713 -25.39 -10.05 4.20
C TRP A 713 -26.07 -9.63 2.89
N GLN A 714 -27.30 -10.09 2.61
CA GLN A 714 -28.10 -9.62 1.48
C GLN A 714 -28.51 -8.15 1.63
N GLN A 715 -28.82 -7.67 2.84
CA GLN A 715 -29.08 -6.24 3.10
C GLN A 715 -27.83 -5.38 2.86
N ALA A 716 -26.65 -5.82 3.31
CA ALA A 716 -25.38 -5.12 3.07
C ALA A 716 -25.03 -5.05 1.57
N ASP A 717 -25.29 -6.12 0.82
CA ASP A 717 -25.11 -6.14 -0.63
C ASP A 717 -26.15 -5.26 -1.35
N ALA A 718 -27.42 -5.31 -0.94
CA ALA A 718 -28.47 -4.44 -1.47
C ALA A 718 -28.17 -2.95 -1.24
N ALA A 719 -27.66 -2.58 -0.06
CA ALA A 719 -27.21 -1.22 0.23
C ALA A 719 -26.00 -0.81 -0.64
N THR A 720 -25.05 -1.72 -0.86
CA THR A 720 -23.91 -1.51 -1.77
C THR A 720 -24.39 -1.27 -3.21
N ILE A 721 -25.34 -2.08 -3.69
CA ILE A 721 -25.96 -1.97 -5.02
C ILE A 721 -26.73 -0.65 -5.14
N ALA A 722 -27.50 -0.25 -4.13
CA ALA A 722 -28.26 1.01 -4.13
C ALA A 722 -27.35 2.26 -4.11
N ALA A 723 -26.23 2.22 -3.38
CA ALA A 723 -25.22 3.26 -3.41
C ALA A 723 -24.56 3.38 -4.80
N LEU A 724 -24.24 2.24 -5.42
CA LEU A 724 -23.71 2.19 -6.78
C LEU A 724 -24.73 2.70 -7.83
N GLY A 725 -26.00 2.31 -7.69
CA GLY A 725 -27.11 2.77 -8.54
C GLY A 725 -27.37 4.27 -8.46
N HIS A 726 -27.08 4.91 -7.32
CA HIS A 726 -27.10 6.38 -7.18
C HIS A 726 -25.95 7.03 -7.96
N ILE A 727 -24.73 6.49 -7.88
CA ILE A 727 -23.57 6.96 -8.66
C ILE A 727 -23.81 6.78 -10.18
N ALA A 728 -24.43 5.67 -10.58
CA ALA A 728 -24.75 5.36 -11.98
C ALA A 728 -26.00 6.09 -12.53
N SER A 729 -26.73 6.84 -11.70
CA SER A 729 -27.92 7.59 -12.11
C SER A 729 -27.61 9.01 -12.56
N ARG A 730 -28.34 9.48 -13.58
CA ARG A 730 -28.38 10.89 -14.02
C ARG A 730 -29.42 11.73 -13.25
N ARG A 731 -30.18 11.11 -12.32
CA ARG A 731 -31.22 11.74 -11.48
C ARG A 731 -30.99 11.35 -10.01
N LEU A 732 -31.76 11.93 -9.09
CA LEU A 732 -31.66 11.63 -7.64
C LEU A 732 -32.06 10.19 -7.29
N GLN A 733 -32.94 9.57 -8.07
CA GLN A 733 -33.35 8.18 -7.86
C GLN A 733 -32.26 7.21 -8.37
N PRO A 734 -31.90 6.15 -7.63
CA PRO A 734 -30.96 5.14 -8.09
C PRO A 734 -31.55 4.35 -9.25
N ILE A 735 -30.71 3.89 -10.17
CA ILE A 735 -31.12 2.97 -11.23
C ILE A 735 -30.97 1.50 -10.79
N ASN A 736 -31.81 0.62 -11.33
CA ASN A 736 -31.58 -0.81 -11.25
C ASN A 736 -30.32 -1.19 -12.06
N ILE A 737 -29.64 -2.27 -11.66
CA ILE A 737 -28.44 -2.79 -12.31
C ILE A 737 -28.71 -4.25 -12.67
N GLU A 738 -29.01 -4.51 -13.94
CA GLU A 738 -29.41 -5.84 -14.43
C GLU A 738 -28.25 -6.85 -14.30
N HIS A 739 -27.08 -6.52 -14.84
CA HIS A 739 -25.88 -7.36 -14.78
C HIS A 739 -25.13 -7.23 -13.43
N THR A 740 -25.79 -7.58 -12.33
CA THR A 740 -25.22 -7.54 -10.96
C THR A 740 -23.87 -8.28 -10.82
N ALA A 741 -23.61 -9.32 -11.63
CA ALA A 741 -22.32 -10.03 -11.67
C ALA A 741 -21.11 -9.11 -11.93
N LEU A 742 -21.27 -8.04 -12.72
CA LEU A 742 -20.22 -7.05 -13.01
C LEU A 742 -19.75 -6.28 -11.76
N ILE A 743 -20.56 -6.25 -10.71
CA ILE A 743 -20.21 -5.64 -9.43
C ILE A 743 -19.10 -6.47 -8.75
N GLY A 744 -19.26 -7.80 -8.75
CA GLY A 744 -18.31 -8.76 -8.18
C GLY A 744 -17.03 -8.97 -9.00
N ILE A 745 -17.13 -8.95 -10.34
CA ILE A 745 -16.00 -9.26 -11.23
C ILE A 745 -14.89 -8.20 -11.11
N PRO A 746 -13.59 -8.59 -10.97
CA PRO A 746 -12.48 -7.64 -10.83
C PRO A 746 -12.34 -6.66 -12.01
N ALA A 747 -11.83 -5.45 -11.73
CA ALA A 747 -11.63 -4.42 -12.76
C ALA A 747 -10.72 -4.84 -13.94
N ARG A 748 -9.81 -5.80 -13.72
CA ARG A 748 -8.98 -6.43 -14.77
C ARG A 748 -9.72 -7.40 -15.70
N GLN A 749 -10.97 -7.74 -15.38
CA GLN A 749 -11.88 -8.63 -16.10
C GLN A 749 -13.18 -7.90 -16.49
N GLY A 750 -13.16 -6.55 -16.48
CA GLY A 750 -14.25 -5.70 -16.99
C GLY A 750 -15.25 -5.20 -15.95
N GLY A 751 -15.39 -5.87 -14.81
CA GLY A 751 -16.29 -5.43 -13.71
C GLY A 751 -15.71 -4.33 -12.81
N LEU A 752 -16.20 -4.25 -11.57
CA LEU A 752 -15.81 -3.28 -10.54
C LEU A 752 -14.86 -3.86 -9.48
N GLY A 753 -15.05 -5.12 -9.06
CA GLY A 753 -14.28 -5.79 -8.01
C GLY A 753 -14.73 -5.46 -6.59
N LEU A 754 -16.01 -5.16 -6.40
CA LEU A 754 -16.65 -5.03 -5.09
C LEU A 754 -16.98 -6.43 -4.52
N ILE A 755 -16.93 -6.58 -3.20
CA ILE A 755 -17.30 -7.82 -2.53
C ILE A 755 -18.83 -7.86 -2.37
N LEU A 756 -19.45 -8.93 -2.88
CA LEU A 756 -20.83 -9.32 -2.59
C LEU A 756 -20.81 -10.31 -1.42
N HIS A 757 -20.99 -9.79 -0.22
CA HIS A 757 -20.84 -10.47 1.07
C HIS A 757 -21.66 -11.76 1.15
N ALA A 758 -22.93 -11.73 0.73
CA ALA A 758 -23.85 -12.85 0.84
C ALA A 758 -23.41 -14.06 0.01
N LYS A 759 -22.69 -13.82 -1.11
CA LYS A 759 -22.17 -14.87 -1.99
C LYS A 759 -20.94 -15.55 -1.41
N VAL A 760 -20.08 -14.82 -0.71
CA VAL A 760 -18.75 -15.32 -0.29
C VAL A 760 -18.62 -15.65 1.20
N ALA A 761 -19.50 -15.16 2.07
CA ALA A 761 -19.38 -15.29 3.53
C ALA A 761 -19.19 -16.73 4.02
N LYS A 762 -19.98 -17.69 3.52
CA LYS A 762 -19.88 -19.11 3.93
C LYS A 762 -18.51 -19.70 3.58
N GLN A 763 -18.04 -19.49 2.35
CA GLN A 763 -16.79 -20.06 1.86
C GLN A 763 -15.57 -19.38 2.50
N LEU A 764 -15.59 -18.05 2.66
CA LEU A 764 -14.49 -17.31 3.30
C LEU A 764 -14.34 -17.64 4.79
N TYR A 765 -15.44 -17.89 5.51
CA TYR A 765 -15.41 -18.34 6.90
C TYR A 765 -14.83 -19.76 7.02
N VAL A 766 -15.28 -20.70 6.17
CA VAL A 766 -14.75 -22.07 6.16
C VAL A 766 -13.27 -22.08 5.79
N ALA A 767 -12.87 -21.39 4.71
CA ALA A 767 -11.49 -21.19 4.31
C ALA A 767 -10.60 -20.62 5.44
N ALA A 768 -11.12 -19.65 6.20
CA ALA A 768 -10.41 -19.05 7.32
C ALA A 768 -10.29 -20.02 8.52
N ARG A 769 -11.36 -20.75 8.86
CA ARG A 769 -11.36 -21.79 9.90
C ARG A 769 -10.34 -22.88 9.57
N ASP A 770 -10.46 -23.46 8.39
CA ASP A 770 -9.73 -24.66 8.00
C ASP A 770 -8.22 -24.38 7.94
N ALA A 771 -7.84 -23.23 7.36
CA ALA A 771 -6.45 -22.75 7.31
C ALA A 771 -5.84 -22.39 8.69
N ASN A 772 -6.66 -22.25 9.75
CA ASN A 772 -6.21 -21.97 11.11
C ASN A 772 -6.41 -23.15 12.08
N THR A 773 -6.79 -24.33 11.59
CA THR A 773 -7.09 -25.51 12.42
C THR A 773 -5.92 -25.91 13.31
N ALA A 774 -4.69 -25.98 12.75
CA ALA A 774 -3.49 -26.38 13.49
C ALA A 774 -3.16 -25.41 14.64
N THR A 775 -3.20 -24.09 14.40
CA THR A 775 -3.00 -23.07 15.43
C THR A 775 -4.11 -23.08 16.48
N THR A 776 -5.36 -23.29 16.07
CA THR A 776 -6.50 -23.41 16.99
C THR A 776 -6.34 -24.63 17.90
N GLN A 777 -5.99 -25.79 17.33
CA GLN A 777 -5.70 -27.02 18.09
C GLN A 777 -4.47 -26.89 19.00
N PHE A 778 -3.44 -26.15 18.59
CA PHE A 778 -2.29 -25.84 19.44
C PHE A 778 -2.71 -25.07 20.70
N ILE A 779 -3.52 -24.01 20.55
CA ILE A 779 -4.05 -23.21 21.67
C ILE A 779 -4.83 -24.11 22.66
N LEU A 780 -5.74 -24.95 22.15
CA LEU A 780 -6.58 -25.83 22.97
C LEU A 780 -5.77 -26.95 23.65
N ARG A 781 -4.74 -27.50 22.99
CA ARG A 781 -3.88 -28.58 23.52
C ARG A 781 -2.83 -28.10 24.54
N GLY A 782 -2.55 -26.79 24.62
CA GLY A 782 -1.72 -26.18 25.68
C GLY A 782 -0.24 -26.56 25.69
N LYS A 783 0.29 -27.23 24.66
CA LYS A 783 1.71 -27.59 24.59
C LYS A 783 2.54 -26.35 24.27
N THR A 784 3.56 -26.04 25.07
CA THR A 784 4.40 -24.84 24.88
C THR A 784 5.53 -25.01 23.86
N THR A 785 5.85 -26.24 23.46
CA THR A 785 6.96 -26.55 22.53
C THR A 785 6.57 -26.41 21.05
N PRO A 786 7.32 -25.64 20.22
CA PRO A 786 6.98 -25.42 18.81
C PRO A 786 7.02 -26.68 17.91
N THR A 787 7.76 -27.71 18.32
CA THR A 787 8.22 -28.83 17.46
C THR A 787 7.10 -29.62 16.78
N MET A 788 5.88 -29.62 17.30
CA MET A 788 4.75 -30.40 16.73
C MET A 788 3.96 -29.68 15.63
N LEU A 789 4.11 -28.37 15.42
CA LEU A 789 3.37 -27.63 14.37
C LEU A 789 3.86 -27.93 12.92
N LEU A 790 4.82 -28.85 12.77
CA LEU A 790 5.43 -29.25 11.50
C LEU A 790 5.09 -30.70 11.07
N LEU A 791 4.24 -31.42 11.82
CA LEU A 791 3.97 -32.85 11.58
C LEU A 791 2.53 -33.16 11.16
N ASP A 792 1.55 -32.34 11.58
CA ASP A 792 0.14 -32.47 11.16
C ASP A 792 -0.10 -31.67 9.84
N GLU A 793 0.51 -32.09 8.72
CA GLU A 793 0.12 -31.59 7.38
C GLU A 793 -1.38 -31.93 7.14
N PRO A 794 -2.25 -30.95 6.84
CA PRO A 794 -3.66 -31.24 6.62
C PRO A 794 -3.83 -32.08 5.35
N ALA A 795 -4.55 -33.20 5.46
CA ALA A 795 -4.69 -34.21 4.39
C ALA A 795 -5.09 -33.64 3.01
N HIS A 796 -5.74 -32.48 2.98
CA HIS A 796 -5.85 -31.62 1.80
C HIS A 796 -5.45 -30.18 2.15
N PRO A 797 -4.75 -29.45 1.25
CA PRO A 797 -4.43 -28.04 1.48
C PRO A 797 -5.70 -27.20 1.54
N ALA A 798 -5.94 -26.56 2.69
CA ALA A 798 -7.15 -25.77 2.95
C ALA A 798 -7.37 -24.69 1.88
N GLU A 799 -8.63 -24.54 1.41
CA GLU A 799 -8.91 -23.56 0.34
C GLU A 799 -8.59 -22.14 0.84
N THR A 800 -7.68 -21.45 0.14
CA THR A 800 -7.33 -20.08 0.51
C THR A 800 -8.45 -19.10 0.17
N ALA A 801 -8.58 -18.02 0.94
CA ALA A 801 -9.47 -16.90 0.62
C ALA A 801 -9.22 -16.27 -0.78
N GLN A 802 -8.05 -16.49 -1.40
CA GLN A 802 -7.79 -16.09 -2.79
C GLN A 802 -8.37 -17.08 -3.80
N SER A 803 -8.39 -18.38 -3.48
CA SER A 803 -9.06 -19.41 -4.28
C SER A 803 -10.57 -19.22 -4.26
N VAL A 804 -11.19 -19.08 -3.08
CA VAL A 804 -12.63 -18.79 -2.92
C VAL A 804 -13.07 -17.63 -3.82
N LEU A 805 -12.36 -16.50 -3.75
CA LEU A 805 -12.65 -15.33 -4.57
C LEU A 805 -12.41 -15.59 -6.07
N LYS A 806 -11.36 -16.34 -6.46
CA LYS A 806 -11.11 -16.73 -7.85
C LYS A 806 -12.23 -17.61 -8.40
N SER A 807 -12.69 -18.59 -7.64
CA SER A 807 -13.80 -19.49 -7.97
C SER A 807 -15.10 -18.70 -8.17
N PHE A 808 -15.43 -17.81 -7.23
CA PHE A 808 -16.54 -16.87 -7.35
C PHE A 808 -16.43 -15.98 -8.60
N TYR A 809 -15.27 -15.41 -8.91
CA TYR A 809 -15.11 -14.59 -10.14
C TYR A 809 -15.30 -15.40 -11.43
N ILE A 810 -14.97 -16.70 -11.43
CA ILE A 810 -15.21 -17.59 -12.59
C ILE A 810 -16.70 -17.90 -12.72
N GLU A 811 -17.42 -18.15 -11.63
CA GLU A 811 -18.88 -18.33 -11.61
C GLU A 811 -19.59 -17.07 -12.13
N GLN A 812 -19.22 -15.89 -11.64
CA GLN A 812 -19.80 -14.62 -12.08
C GLN A 812 -19.51 -14.33 -13.57
N LEU A 813 -18.35 -14.72 -14.09
CA LEU A 813 -18.06 -14.60 -15.53
C LEU A 813 -18.92 -15.53 -16.38
N LYS A 814 -19.12 -16.79 -15.98
CA LYS A 814 -20.01 -17.74 -16.68
C LYS A 814 -21.46 -17.23 -16.75
N SER A 815 -21.93 -16.53 -15.71
CA SER A 815 -23.26 -15.90 -15.71
C SER A 815 -23.43 -14.77 -16.75
N LEU A 816 -22.36 -14.38 -17.46
CA LEU A 816 -22.36 -13.39 -18.53
C LEU A 816 -22.10 -14.00 -19.93
N ASP A 817 -21.99 -15.33 -20.07
CA ASP A 817 -21.76 -15.97 -21.38
C ASP A 817 -22.91 -15.69 -22.39
N SER A 818 -24.09 -15.33 -21.90
CA SER A 818 -25.30 -15.00 -22.68
C SER A 818 -25.42 -13.54 -23.14
N ILE A 819 -24.51 -12.63 -22.75
CA ILE A 819 -24.60 -11.21 -23.17
C ILE A 819 -24.33 -11.05 -24.67
N SER A 820 -24.89 -10.00 -25.28
CA SER A 820 -24.78 -9.74 -26.72
C SER A 820 -23.35 -9.42 -27.18
N GLU A 821 -23.06 -9.52 -28.48
CA GLU A 821 -21.71 -9.21 -28.99
C GLU A 821 -21.26 -7.76 -28.72
N PRO A 822 -22.10 -6.72 -28.91
CA PRO A 822 -21.76 -5.36 -28.51
C PRO A 822 -21.35 -5.21 -27.04
N GLU A 823 -21.95 -6.02 -26.15
CA GLU A 823 -21.67 -6.07 -24.72
C GLU A 823 -20.40 -6.85 -24.40
N ARG A 824 -20.15 -7.99 -25.07
CA ARG A 824 -18.85 -8.69 -25.00
C ARG A 824 -17.70 -7.79 -25.43
N ASN A 825 -17.89 -6.99 -26.49
CA ASN A 825 -16.92 -6.01 -26.96
C ASN A 825 -16.69 -4.90 -25.92
N ALA A 826 -17.75 -4.34 -25.34
CA ALA A 826 -17.64 -3.34 -24.27
C ALA A 826 -16.98 -3.90 -23.00
N LEU A 827 -17.25 -5.16 -22.64
CA LEU A 827 -16.62 -5.84 -21.50
C LEU A 827 -15.12 -6.05 -21.71
N ALA A 828 -14.71 -6.45 -22.92
CA ALA A 828 -13.31 -6.63 -23.30
C ALA A 828 -12.51 -5.30 -23.30
N GLU A 829 -13.11 -4.21 -23.79
CA GLU A 829 -12.53 -2.87 -23.64
C GLU A 829 -12.42 -2.46 -22.17
N ASN A 830 -13.45 -2.73 -21.37
CA ASN A 830 -13.45 -2.46 -19.93
C ASN A 830 -12.37 -3.26 -19.17
N ALA A 831 -12.05 -4.49 -19.60
CA ALA A 831 -10.98 -5.29 -19.00
C ALA A 831 -9.55 -4.76 -19.35
N SER A 832 -9.43 -3.99 -20.43
CA SER A 832 -8.16 -3.59 -21.03
C SER A 832 -7.25 -2.75 -20.13
N TYR A 833 -5.96 -2.72 -20.48
CA TYR A 833 -4.90 -2.10 -19.67
C TYR A 833 -5.04 -0.58 -19.51
N LEU A 834 -5.55 0.11 -20.54
CA LEU A 834 -5.81 1.56 -20.52
C LEU A 834 -7.28 1.84 -20.17
N GLY A 835 -8.22 1.05 -20.69
CA GLY A 835 -9.66 1.22 -20.47
C GLY A 835 -10.06 1.23 -19.00
N ARG A 836 -9.48 0.35 -18.17
CA ARG A 836 -9.79 0.31 -16.74
C ARG A 836 -9.13 1.39 -15.88
N ARG A 837 -8.21 2.22 -16.42
CA ARG A 837 -7.38 3.12 -15.58
C ARG A 837 -8.20 4.17 -14.83
N TRP A 838 -9.24 4.73 -15.43
CA TRP A 838 -9.98 5.86 -14.85
C TRP A 838 -10.61 5.54 -13.49
N ILE A 839 -11.06 4.30 -13.26
CA ILE A 839 -11.75 3.88 -12.03
C ILE A 839 -10.80 3.67 -10.83
N GLU A 840 -9.50 3.93 -11.01
CA GLU A 840 -8.45 3.81 -9.99
C GLU A 840 -7.63 5.10 -9.85
N VAL A 841 -8.02 6.17 -10.57
CA VAL A 841 -7.34 7.46 -10.56
C VAL A 841 -7.93 8.39 -9.51
N LEU A 842 -7.12 8.68 -8.49
CA LEU A 842 -7.42 9.69 -7.47
C LEU A 842 -7.42 11.11 -8.07
N PRO A 843 -8.30 12.04 -7.60
CA PRO A 843 -8.51 13.38 -8.15
C PRO A 843 -7.38 14.39 -7.88
N THR A 844 -6.11 13.97 -7.89
CA THR A 844 -4.95 14.75 -7.42
C THR A 844 -4.53 15.97 -8.28
N SER A 845 -5.33 16.34 -9.27
CA SER A 845 -5.10 17.42 -10.24
C SER A 845 -6.33 17.61 -11.15
N PRO A 846 -6.54 18.78 -11.77
CA PRO A 846 -7.66 19.01 -12.70
C PRO A 846 -7.73 17.98 -13.85
N ASN A 847 -6.59 17.54 -14.38
CA ASN A 847 -6.54 16.53 -15.45
C ASN A 847 -7.04 15.14 -14.99
N THR A 848 -6.93 14.84 -13.70
CA THR A 848 -7.35 13.58 -13.05
C THR A 848 -8.70 13.68 -12.34
N MET A 849 -9.32 14.85 -12.32
CA MET A 849 -10.68 15.05 -11.81
C MET A 849 -11.71 14.78 -12.91
N PHE A 850 -12.85 14.22 -12.55
CA PHE A 850 -14.00 14.03 -13.43
C PHE A 850 -15.23 14.71 -12.84
N THR A 851 -16.07 15.23 -13.72
CA THR A 851 -17.42 15.67 -13.40
C THR A 851 -18.32 14.47 -13.06
N ASP A 852 -19.37 14.72 -12.29
CA ASP A 852 -20.35 13.71 -11.93
C ASP A 852 -21.00 13.03 -13.14
N ALA A 853 -21.23 13.79 -14.22
CA ALA A 853 -21.76 13.25 -15.47
C ALA A 853 -20.78 12.27 -16.14
N GLU A 854 -19.48 12.59 -16.16
CA GLU A 854 -18.46 11.68 -16.73
C GLU A 854 -18.34 10.38 -15.93
N ILE A 855 -18.38 10.46 -14.59
CA ILE A 855 -18.37 9.26 -13.74
C ILE A 855 -19.65 8.45 -13.91
N THR A 856 -20.82 9.10 -13.96
CA THR A 856 -22.10 8.43 -14.19
C THR A 856 -22.10 7.67 -15.51
N ASP A 857 -21.80 8.32 -16.64
CA ASP A 857 -21.86 7.65 -17.95
C ASP A 857 -20.70 6.66 -18.18
N GLY A 858 -19.54 6.89 -17.57
CA GLY A 858 -18.47 5.89 -17.50
C GLY A 858 -18.87 4.65 -16.71
N LEU A 859 -19.53 4.82 -15.55
CA LEU A 859 -20.02 3.71 -14.73
C LEU A 859 -21.19 2.98 -15.39
N ARG A 860 -22.07 3.68 -16.12
CA ARG A 860 -23.11 3.04 -16.95
C ARG A 860 -22.47 2.15 -18.02
N ASN A 861 -21.49 2.65 -18.77
CA ASN A 861 -20.75 1.86 -19.75
C ASN A 861 -19.99 0.68 -19.12
N ARG A 862 -19.56 0.81 -17.86
CA ARG A 862 -18.91 -0.25 -17.06
C ARG A 862 -19.86 -1.36 -16.64
N LEU A 863 -21.12 -1.02 -16.39
CA LEU A 863 -22.20 -1.92 -15.99
C LEU A 863 -23.05 -2.41 -17.19
N LEU A 864 -22.57 -2.18 -18.43
CA LEU A 864 -23.25 -2.45 -19.70
C LEU A 864 -24.58 -1.69 -19.92
N ILE A 865 -24.92 -0.73 -19.06
CA ILE A 865 -26.17 0.00 -19.10
C ILE A 865 -26.16 0.98 -20.30
N PRO A 866 -27.12 0.91 -21.25
CA PRO A 866 -27.13 1.74 -22.45
C PRO A 866 -27.43 3.22 -22.14
N ILE A 867 -27.17 4.09 -23.12
CA ILE A 867 -27.29 5.56 -22.93
C ILE A 867 -28.75 5.99 -22.80
N LYS A 868 -29.64 5.43 -23.62
CA LYS A 868 -31.10 5.47 -23.48
C LYS A 868 -31.63 4.02 -23.43
N PRO A 869 -32.82 3.78 -22.86
CA PRO A 869 -33.52 2.50 -22.95
C PRO A 869 -33.61 1.99 -24.41
N PRO A 870 -33.59 0.66 -24.67
CA PRO A 870 -33.52 0.11 -26.04
C PRO A 870 -34.71 0.45 -26.95
N ASP A 871 -35.86 0.77 -26.33
CA ASP A 871 -37.10 1.26 -26.93
C ASP A 871 -37.03 2.74 -27.35
N LEU A 872 -36.14 3.54 -26.75
CA LEU A 872 -35.99 4.97 -27.06
C LEU A 872 -34.83 5.21 -28.05
N PRO A 873 -35.10 5.69 -29.27
CA PRO A 873 -34.06 5.95 -30.26
C PRO A 873 -33.15 7.13 -29.88
N CYS A 874 -31.98 7.18 -30.51
CA CYS A 874 -31.05 8.30 -30.37
C CYS A 874 -31.67 9.60 -30.91
N THR A 875 -31.76 10.64 -30.08
CA THR A 875 -32.33 11.96 -30.41
C THR A 875 -31.66 12.65 -31.59
N HIS A 876 -30.42 12.30 -31.93
CA HIS A 876 -29.66 12.95 -33.00
C HIS A 876 -29.53 12.14 -34.29
N CYS A 877 -29.84 10.83 -34.28
CA CYS A 877 -29.67 9.98 -35.46
C CYS A 877 -30.71 8.87 -35.64
N ALA A 878 -31.78 8.87 -34.84
CA ALA A 878 -32.92 7.93 -34.84
C ALA A 878 -32.59 6.43 -34.66
N ALA A 879 -31.33 6.01 -34.69
CA ALA A 879 -30.93 4.62 -34.47
C ALA A 879 -31.11 4.19 -33.00
N ARG A 880 -31.38 2.90 -32.77
CA ARG A 880 -31.46 2.30 -31.42
C ARG A 880 -30.13 2.45 -30.67
N THR A 881 -30.18 2.86 -29.40
CA THR A 881 -28.98 3.12 -28.58
C THR A 881 -28.46 1.86 -27.88
N ALA A 882 -27.86 0.95 -28.64
CA ALA A 882 -27.08 -0.16 -28.08
C ALA A 882 -25.86 0.34 -27.27
N ILE A 883 -25.23 -0.54 -26.49
CA ILE A 883 -23.97 -0.23 -25.80
C ILE A 883 -22.87 0.19 -26.79
N ASN A 884 -22.03 1.15 -26.38
CA ASN A 884 -21.02 1.83 -27.21
C ASN A 884 -21.56 2.65 -28.42
N HIS A 885 -22.87 2.92 -28.52
CA HIS A 885 -23.44 3.82 -29.55
C HIS A 885 -22.77 5.21 -29.60
N GLN A 886 -22.24 5.70 -28.48
CA GLN A 886 -21.50 6.96 -28.42
C GLN A 886 -20.23 7.01 -29.28
N ASP A 887 -19.62 5.88 -29.61
CA ASP A 887 -18.43 5.88 -30.47
C ASP A 887 -18.79 5.96 -31.97
N THR A 888 -20.01 5.56 -32.34
CA THR A 888 -20.45 5.41 -33.74
C THR A 888 -21.41 6.52 -34.20
N CYS A 889 -22.24 7.06 -33.31
CA CYS A 889 -23.20 8.13 -33.60
C CYS A 889 -22.55 9.35 -34.25
N LYS A 890 -22.98 9.72 -35.48
CA LYS A 890 -22.36 10.81 -36.25
C LYS A 890 -22.36 12.16 -35.52
N ALA A 891 -23.46 12.49 -34.85
CA ALA A 891 -23.71 13.78 -34.19
C ALA A 891 -23.16 13.90 -32.76
N ALA A 892 -22.73 12.79 -32.13
CA ALA A 892 -22.20 12.83 -30.77
C ALA A 892 -20.85 13.58 -30.70
N GLN A 893 -20.58 14.26 -29.58
CA GLN A 893 -19.35 15.02 -29.33
C GLN A 893 -18.14 14.12 -29.06
N ARG A 894 -17.77 13.31 -30.06
CA ARG A 894 -16.68 12.31 -30.01
C ARG A 894 -15.27 12.90 -29.99
N ARG A 895 -15.14 14.21 -30.27
CA ARG A 895 -13.90 15.01 -30.18
C ARG A 895 -12.67 14.34 -30.83
N TYR A 896 -12.84 13.71 -32.00
CA TYR A 896 -11.82 12.83 -32.60
C TYR A 896 -10.42 13.44 -32.71
N GLN A 897 -10.30 14.62 -33.34
CA GLN A 897 -9.03 15.36 -33.48
C GLN A 897 -8.46 15.69 -32.10
N ALA A 898 -9.20 16.45 -31.28
CA ALA A 898 -8.75 16.83 -29.94
C ALA A 898 -8.33 15.63 -29.05
N ARG A 899 -9.00 14.47 -29.16
CA ARG A 899 -8.63 13.21 -28.49
C ARG A 899 -7.32 12.65 -29.03
N HIS A 900 -7.20 12.52 -30.35
CA HIS A 900 -6.01 12.06 -31.04
C HIS A 900 -4.79 12.93 -30.67
N ASP A 901 -4.91 14.24 -30.82
CA ASP A 901 -3.83 15.19 -30.59
C ASP A 901 -3.44 15.26 -29.10
N GLN A 902 -4.38 15.00 -28.18
CA GLN A 902 -4.07 14.84 -26.76
C GLN A 902 -3.24 13.58 -26.48
N ILE A 903 -3.47 12.47 -27.19
CA ILE A 903 -2.66 11.25 -27.07
C ILE A 903 -1.27 11.48 -27.66
N ASN A 904 -1.16 12.08 -28.86
CA ASN A 904 0.13 12.46 -29.47
C ASN A 904 0.93 13.37 -28.51
N ARG A 905 0.33 14.47 -28.02
CA ARG A 905 0.98 15.37 -27.05
C ARG A 905 1.33 14.71 -25.72
N ALA A 906 0.58 13.71 -25.27
CA ALA A 906 0.91 12.96 -24.05
C ALA A 906 2.16 12.08 -24.24
N ILE A 907 2.22 11.35 -25.36
CA ILE A 907 3.36 10.48 -25.71
C ILE A 907 4.62 11.32 -25.91
N THR A 908 4.59 12.29 -26.82
CA THR A 908 5.74 13.14 -27.16
C THR A 908 6.28 13.89 -25.95
N LYS A 909 5.43 14.61 -25.20
CA LYS A 909 5.86 15.35 -24.00
C LYS A 909 6.47 14.46 -22.91
N THR A 910 5.99 13.22 -22.77
CA THR A 910 6.54 12.29 -21.76
C THR A 910 7.89 11.73 -22.21
N LEU A 911 8.06 11.42 -23.49
CA LEU A 911 9.35 11.01 -24.07
C LEU A 911 10.38 12.15 -24.00
N SER A 912 10.00 13.38 -24.35
CA SER A 912 10.82 14.60 -24.17
C SER A 912 11.05 15.04 -22.71
N CYS A 913 10.81 14.15 -21.74
CA CYS A 913 11.34 14.27 -20.38
C CYS A 913 12.68 13.53 -20.20
N ARG A 914 13.14 12.79 -21.21
CA ARG A 914 14.55 12.42 -21.40
C ARG A 914 15.26 13.46 -22.25
N GLU A 915 16.48 13.81 -21.88
CA GLU A 915 17.32 14.79 -22.59
C GLU A 915 18.21 14.10 -23.66
N ASP A 916 18.40 12.79 -23.54
CA ASP A 916 19.16 11.91 -24.44
C ASP A 916 18.28 11.21 -25.50
N LEU A 917 17.05 11.69 -25.71
CA LEU A 917 16.09 11.10 -26.65
C LEU A 917 15.53 12.19 -27.58
N GLU A 918 15.93 12.16 -28.85
CA GLU A 918 15.35 13.05 -29.87
C GLU A 918 13.91 12.59 -30.17
N VAL A 919 12.95 13.50 -29.99
CA VAL A 919 11.53 13.29 -30.27
C VAL A 919 11.03 14.44 -31.11
N ALA A 920 10.68 14.16 -32.37
CA ALA A 920 10.19 15.15 -33.31
C ALA A 920 8.68 14.93 -33.53
N PRO A 921 7.80 15.92 -33.28
CA PRO A 921 6.39 15.86 -33.63
C PRO A 921 6.14 16.20 -35.10
N GLU A 922 5.00 15.78 -35.66
CA GLU A 922 4.47 16.16 -36.98
C GLU A 922 5.46 16.01 -38.15
N VAL A 923 6.18 14.89 -38.17
CA VAL A 923 7.34 14.67 -39.05
C VAL A 923 6.90 14.35 -40.48
N ALA A 924 7.37 15.14 -41.44
CA ALA A 924 7.23 14.84 -42.86
C ALA A 924 8.11 13.66 -43.28
N ILE A 925 7.58 12.80 -44.15
CA ILE A 925 8.29 11.63 -44.67
C ILE A 925 9.21 12.05 -45.82
N PRO A 926 10.51 11.70 -45.81
CA PRO A 926 11.39 11.96 -46.95
C PRO A 926 10.83 11.33 -48.24
N GLY A 927 10.65 12.15 -49.28
CA GLY A 927 10.16 11.70 -50.59
C GLY A 927 8.65 11.49 -50.71
N VAL A 928 7.84 11.77 -49.67
CA VAL A 928 6.37 11.59 -49.71
C VAL A 928 5.68 12.83 -49.13
N ASN A 929 4.62 13.31 -49.77
CA ASN A 929 3.82 14.46 -49.28
C ASN A 929 2.86 14.08 -48.12
N GLU A 930 3.36 13.28 -47.18
CA GLU A 930 2.63 12.83 -45.99
C GLU A 930 3.43 13.09 -44.72
N ARG A 931 2.72 13.21 -43.60
CA ARG A 931 3.28 13.33 -42.26
C ARG A 931 2.87 12.15 -41.39
N VAL A 932 3.65 11.91 -40.34
CA VAL A 932 3.31 11.05 -39.21
C VAL A 932 3.21 11.87 -37.93
N ASP A 933 2.54 11.34 -36.91
CA ASP A 933 2.31 12.04 -35.64
C ASP A 933 3.59 12.44 -34.91
N PHE A 934 4.56 11.53 -34.86
CA PHE A 934 5.88 11.79 -34.31
C PHE A 934 6.92 10.77 -34.81
N ALA A 935 8.19 11.11 -34.64
CA ALA A 935 9.31 10.18 -34.79
C ALA A 935 10.23 10.25 -33.56
N ILE A 936 10.95 9.16 -33.31
CA ILE A 936 11.95 9.03 -32.24
C ILE A 936 13.27 8.58 -32.88
N THR A 937 14.37 9.25 -32.56
CA THR A 937 15.71 8.77 -32.95
C THR A 937 16.33 7.98 -31.80
N LEU A 938 16.76 6.75 -32.09
CA LEU A 938 17.43 5.84 -31.16
C LEU A 938 18.78 5.44 -31.77
N GLY A 939 19.87 6.03 -31.27
CA GLY A 939 21.19 5.90 -31.88
C GLY A 939 21.18 6.50 -33.29
N SER A 940 21.50 5.70 -34.30
CA SER A 940 21.44 6.08 -35.72
C SER A 940 20.10 5.82 -36.40
N SER A 941 19.14 5.17 -35.72
CA SER A 941 17.86 4.73 -36.31
C SER A 941 16.71 5.65 -35.94
N LYS A 942 15.96 6.13 -36.93
CA LYS A 942 14.75 6.96 -36.73
C LYS A 942 13.49 6.13 -36.96
N TYR A 943 12.67 6.00 -35.91
CA TYR A 943 11.42 5.26 -35.91
C TYR A 943 10.23 6.21 -36.01
N TYR A 944 9.22 5.85 -36.81
CA TYR A 944 8.09 6.71 -37.16
C TYR A 944 6.78 6.11 -36.62
N TYR A 945 5.94 6.97 -36.03
CA TYR A 945 4.73 6.55 -35.31
C TYR A 945 3.53 7.39 -35.74
N ASP A 946 2.38 6.74 -35.86
CA ASP A 946 1.09 7.33 -36.22
C ASP A 946 -0.02 6.64 -35.39
N ILE A 947 -1.00 7.42 -34.95
CA ILE A 947 -2.00 7.03 -33.96
C ILE A 947 -3.38 6.90 -34.61
N GLN A 948 -4.12 5.85 -34.25
CA GLN A 948 -5.52 5.72 -34.65
C GLN A 948 -6.38 5.21 -33.50
N VAL A 949 -7.54 5.85 -33.30
CA VAL A 949 -8.53 5.43 -32.29
C VAL A 949 -9.83 4.97 -32.97
N VAL A 950 -10.10 3.67 -32.90
CA VAL A 950 -11.14 2.96 -33.66
C VAL A 950 -12.41 2.74 -32.82
N ALA A 951 -13.58 2.99 -33.40
CA ALA A 951 -14.86 2.58 -32.84
C ALA A 951 -15.13 1.11 -33.18
N VAL A 952 -15.27 0.25 -32.16
CA VAL A 952 -15.26 -1.21 -32.35
C VAL A 952 -16.61 -1.82 -32.72
N ASN A 953 -17.71 -1.19 -32.30
CA ASN A 953 -19.08 -1.59 -32.68
C ASN A 953 -19.59 -0.81 -33.92
N LYS A 954 -18.69 -0.40 -34.83
CA LYS A 954 -19.06 0.28 -36.09
C LYS A 954 -19.73 -0.69 -37.06
N ALA A 955 -20.61 -0.22 -37.96
CA ALA A 955 -21.28 -1.08 -38.94
C ALA A 955 -20.33 -1.75 -39.96
N SER A 956 -19.08 -1.27 -40.08
CA SER A 956 -18.01 -1.93 -40.84
C SER A 956 -16.98 -2.62 -39.93
N ALA A 957 -17.37 -3.02 -38.73
CA ALA A 957 -16.61 -3.94 -37.90
C ALA A 957 -16.86 -5.38 -38.38
N LYS A 958 -15.89 -6.26 -38.12
CA LYS A 958 -16.07 -7.70 -38.26
C LYS A 958 -16.46 -8.30 -36.91
N ASP A 959 -17.13 -9.44 -36.94
CA ASP A 959 -17.71 -10.25 -35.84
C ASP A 959 -16.75 -10.67 -34.71
N LYS A 960 -15.51 -10.16 -34.73
CA LYS A 960 -14.52 -10.25 -33.65
C LYS A 960 -13.78 -8.92 -33.51
N LEU A 961 -13.88 -8.34 -32.32
CA LEU A 961 -13.20 -7.13 -31.85
C LEU A 961 -11.75 -6.97 -32.36
N GLN A 962 -10.95 -8.03 -32.25
CA GLN A 962 -9.54 -8.04 -32.64
C GLN A 962 -9.32 -7.86 -34.14
N ASN A 963 -10.21 -8.41 -34.99
CA ASN A 963 -10.11 -8.30 -36.45
C ASN A 963 -10.26 -6.83 -36.88
N THR A 964 -11.17 -6.10 -36.24
CA THR A 964 -11.44 -4.67 -36.50
C THR A 964 -10.25 -3.77 -36.13
N LEU A 965 -9.43 -4.17 -35.14
CA LEU A 965 -8.19 -3.46 -34.79
C LEU A 965 -7.03 -3.85 -35.72
N ALA A 966 -6.87 -5.14 -36.01
CA ALA A 966 -5.83 -5.66 -36.90
C ALA A 966 -5.98 -5.15 -38.35
N GLU A 967 -7.21 -4.91 -38.81
CA GLU A 967 -7.49 -4.28 -40.11
C GLU A 967 -7.00 -2.83 -40.16
N ALA A 968 -7.26 -2.03 -39.12
CA ALA A 968 -6.75 -0.66 -39.03
C ALA A 968 -5.21 -0.62 -38.97
N TYR A 969 -4.59 -1.56 -38.25
CA TYR A 969 -3.14 -1.72 -38.21
C TYR A 969 -2.56 -2.00 -39.61
N LYS A 970 -3.13 -3.00 -40.33
CA LYS A 970 -2.73 -3.31 -41.70
C LYS A 970 -2.95 -2.14 -42.66
N ALA A 971 -4.05 -1.41 -42.55
CA ALA A 971 -4.32 -0.23 -43.38
C ALA A 971 -3.25 0.87 -43.17
N LYS A 972 -2.83 1.13 -41.93
CA LYS A 972 -1.72 2.05 -41.64
C LYS A 972 -0.37 1.52 -42.14
N GLN A 973 -0.08 0.22 -42.00
CA GLN A 973 1.14 -0.37 -42.56
C GLN A 973 1.21 -0.26 -44.09
N LEU A 974 0.09 -0.45 -44.80
CA LEU A 974 0.03 -0.29 -46.26
C LEU A 974 0.24 1.17 -46.68
N LYS A 975 -0.44 2.12 -46.01
CA LYS A 975 -0.31 3.56 -46.25
C LYS A 975 1.14 4.05 -46.11
N TYR A 976 1.82 3.64 -45.05
CA TYR A 976 3.19 4.05 -44.73
C TYR A 976 4.24 2.98 -45.10
N SER A 977 3.94 2.13 -46.09
CA SER A 977 4.79 1.00 -46.50
C SER A 977 6.19 1.40 -46.96
N CYS A 978 6.35 2.62 -47.50
CA CYS A 978 7.63 3.23 -47.86
C CYS A 978 8.63 3.36 -46.70
N LEU A 979 8.17 3.40 -45.45
CA LEU A 979 9.01 3.44 -44.24
C LEU A 979 9.41 2.05 -43.73
N GLY A 980 8.88 0.97 -44.33
CA GLY A 980 9.24 -0.41 -44.03
C GLY A 980 9.20 -0.76 -42.54
N THR A 981 10.30 -1.34 -42.04
CA THR A 981 10.44 -1.79 -40.65
C THR A 981 10.59 -0.65 -39.63
N PHE A 982 10.82 0.60 -40.05
CA PHE A 982 10.97 1.75 -39.15
C PHE A 982 9.63 2.36 -38.74
N PHE A 983 8.54 2.08 -39.47
CA PHE A 983 7.20 2.53 -39.11
C PHE A 983 6.52 1.60 -38.10
N LYS A 984 5.73 2.19 -37.19
CA LYS A 984 5.04 1.51 -36.09
C LYS A 984 3.66 2.16 -35.85
N PRO A 985 2.55 1.58 -36.36
CA PRO A 985 1.21 2.05 -36.03
C PRO A 985 0.89 1.90 -34.54
N LEU A 986 0.13 2.84 -33.99
CA LEU A 986 -0.40 2.81 -32.62
C LEU A 986 -1.93 2.80 -32.66
N ILE A 987 -2.51 1.60 -32.73
CA ILE A 987 -3.96 1.38 -32.88
C ILE A 987 -4.61 1.09 -31.52
N PHE A 988 -5.51 2.00 -31.11
CA PHE A 988 -6.32 1.89 -29.91
C PHE A 988 -7.80 1.73 -30.27
N SER A 989 -8.58 1.04 -29.44
CA SER A 989 -10.03 1.17 -29.43
C SER A 989 -10.45 2.45 -28.69
N ALA A 990 -11.68 2.93 -28.92
CA ALA A 990 -12.24 4.07 -28.19
C ALA A 990 -12.28 3.85 -26.66
N GLY A 991 -12.40 2.60 -26.20
CA GLY A 991 -12.30 2.19 -24.79
C GLY A 991 -10.91 1.76 -24.32
N GLY A 992 -9.84 1.94 -25.11
CA GLY A 992 -8.46 1.70 -24.69
C GLY A 992 -7.97 0.24 -24.70
N LEU A 993 -8.65 -0.64 -25.44
CA LEU A 993 -8.01 -1.88 -25.89
C LEU A 993 -6.94 -1.54 -26.93
N MET A 994 -5.73 -2.09 -26.78
CA MET A 994 -4.69 -1.99 -27.80
C MET A 994 -4.78 -3.19 -28.74
N GLU A 995 -4.45 -2.94 -30.00
CA GLU A 995 -4.11 -3.98 -30.97
C GLU A 995 -2.84 -4.75 -30.48
N LYS A 996 -2.65 -6.01 -30.92
CA LYS A 996 -1.64 -6.94 -30.40
C LYS A 996 -0.20 -6.50 -30.67
N GLU A 997 0.12 -6.10 -31.90
CA GLU A 997 1.43 -5.59 -32.28
C GLU A 997 1.64 -4.14 -31.78
N THR A 998 0.54 -3.35 -31.68
CA THR A 998 0.52 -2.06 -30.98
C THR A 998 0.91 -2.21 -29.49
N ALA A 999 0.38 -3.21 -28.79
CA ALA A 999 0.68 -3.43 -27.36
C ALA A 999 2.16 -3.77 -27.12
N GLN A 1000 2.80 -4.49 -28.05
CA GLN A 1000 4.25 -4.74 -28.02
C GLN A 1000 5.04 -3.44 -28.26
N THR A 1001 4.63 -2.66 -29.27
CA THR A 1001 5.24 -1.36 -29.61
C THR A 1001 5.14 -0.38 -28.44
N TYR A 1002 3.96 -0.25 -27.83
CA TYR A 1002 3.72 0.62 -26.67
C TYR A 1002 4.55 0.19 -25.44
N LYS A 1003 4.70 -1.12 -25.21
CA LYS A 1003 5.62 -1.63 -24.17
C LYS A 1003 7.08 -1.28 -24.47
N GLY A 1004 7.48 -1.22 -25.73
CA GLY A 1004 8.78 -0.68 -26.16
C GLY A 1004 8.95 0.79 -25.78
N LEU A 1005 7.94 1.64 -26.05
CA LEU A 1005 7.93 3.05 -25.64
C LEU A 1005 7.97 3.22 -24.11
N GLN A 1006 7.23 2.39 -23.36
CA GLN A 1006 7.30 2.36 -21.89
C GLN A 1006 8.72 2.02 -21.38
N ALA A 1007 9.46 1.14 -22.06
CA ALA A 1007 10.82 0.76 -21.68
C ALA A 1007 11.87 1.86 -21.92
N LEU A 1008 11.56 2.88 -22.73
CA LEU A 1008 12.40 4.08 -22.86
C LEU A 1008 12.23 5.06 -21.69
N LEU A 1009 11.18 4.89 -20.87
CA LEU A 1009 10.79 5.79 -19.79
C LEU A 1009 11.14 5.20 -18.41
N SER A 1010 11.31 6.07 -17.41
CA SER A 1010 11.34 5.59 -16.02
C SER A 1010 9.96 5.04 -15.60
N PRO A 1011 9.88 4.10 -14.63
CA PRO A 1011 8.60 3.52 -14.21
C PRO A 1011 7.55 4.56 -13.77
N TYR A 1012 8.01 5.70 -13.23
CA TYR A 1012 7.16 6.83 -12.88
C TYR A 1012 6.55 7.51 -14.11
N ALA A 1013 7.36 7.78 -15.13
CA ALA A 1013 6.94 8.43 -16.37
C ALA A 1013 6.05 7.51 -17.23
N ALA A 1014 6.37 6.21 -17.31
CA ALA A 1014 5.53 5.21 -17.98
C ALA A 1014 4.12 5.16 -17.37
N ASN A 1015 4.00 5.05 -16.03
CA ASN A 1015 2.67 5.03 -15.38
C ASN A 1015 1.94 6.38 -15.48
N HIS A 1016 2.65 7.52 -15.57
CA HIS A 1016 2.06 8.82 -15.88
C HIS A 1016 1.45 8.85 -17.29
N LEU A 1017 2.14 8.29 -18.28
CA LEU A 1017 1.65 8.16 -19.65
C LEU A 1017 0.40 7.26 -19.72
N ASP A 1018 0.46 6.07 -19.14
CA ASP A 1018 -0.67 5.12 -19.12
C ASP A 1018 -1.93 5.75 -18.51
N THR A 1019 -1.75 6.47 -17.41
CA THR A 1019 -2.81 7.20 -16.73
C THR A 1019 -3.39 8.26 -17.66
N THR A 1020 -2.53 9.06 -18.29
CA THR A 1020 -2.95 10.16 -19.16
C THR A 1020 -3.73 9.66 -20.38
N ILE A 1021 -3.22 8.66 -21.11
CA ILE A 1021 -3.91 8.08 -22.28
C ILE A 1021 -5.22 7.40 -21.88
N GLY A 1022 -5.22 6.61 -20.79
CA GLY A 1022 -6.43 5.95 -20.29
C GLY A 1022 -7.54 6.95 -19.90
N LEU A 1023 -7.17 8.10 -19.32
CA LEU A 1023 -8.11 9.19 -19.02
C LEU A 1023 -8.62 9.88 -20.29
N ILE A 1024 -7.75 10.20 -21.27
CA ILE A 1024 -8.13 10.87 -22.52
C ILE A 1024 -9.17 10.05 -23.30
N LEU A 1025 -8.92 8.74 -23.46
CA LEU A 1025 -9.81 7.83 -24.19
C LEU A 1025 -11.20 7.74 -23.53
N ASN A 1026 -11.24 7.42 -22.23
CA ASN A 1026 -12.48 7.29 -21.48
C ASN A 1026 -13.23 8.63 -21.39
N ARG A 1027 -12.55 9.75 -21.11
CA ARG A 1027 -13.18 11.07 -21.01
C ARG A 1027 -13.89 11.47 -22.30
N ALA A 1028 -13.28 11.21 -23.45
CA ALA A 1028 -13.91 11.49 -24.74
C ALA A 1028 -15.14 10.59 -25.01
N ARG A 1029 -15.09 9.31 -24.61
CA ARG A 1029 -16.25 8.40 -24.65
C ARG A 1029 -17.37 8.87 -23.73
N MET A 1030 -17.05 9.28 -22.50
CA MET A 1030 -18.00 9.83 -21.52
C MET A 1030 -18.68 11.10 -22.05
N MET A 1031 -17.90 12.06 -22.57
CA MET A 1031 -18.41 13.29 -23.20
C MET A 1031 -19.34 12.99 -24.39
N ALA A 1032 -18.99 12.01 -25.22
CA ALA A 1032 -19.85 11.59 -26.33
C ALA A 1032 -21.17 10.98 -25.83
N ALA A 1033 -21.14 10.15 -24.77
CA ALA A 1033 -22.33 9.58 -24.14
C ALA A 1033 -23.25 10.66 -23.54
N ILE A 1034 -22.68 11.62 -22.81
CA ILE A 1034 -23.40 12.78 -22.25
C ILE A 1034 -24.09 13.59 -23.36
N SER A 1035 -23.42 13.79 -24.50
CA SER A 1035 -23.99 14.50 -25.66
C SER A 1035 -25.10 13.75 -26.42
N ILE A 1036 -25.39 12.50 -26.05
CA ILE A 1036 -26.56 11.74 -26.52
C ILE A 1036 -27.59 11.60 -25.38
N ALA A 1037 -27.14 11.59 -24.13
CA ALA A 1037 -27.99 11.47 -22.94
C ALA A 1037 -28.94 12.67 -22.79
N ASN A 1038 -28.39 13.87 -23.06
CA ASN A 1038 -29.12 15.13 -23.19
C ASN A 1038 -29.89 15.16 -24.52
#